data_AF-A0A1V5YFG6-F1
#
_entry.id   AF-A0A1V5YFG6-F1
#
_cell.length_a   1.000
_cell.length_b   1.000
_cell.length_c   1.000
_cell.angle_alpha   90.00
_cell.angle_beta   90.00
_cell.angle_gamma   90.00
#
_symmetry.space_group_name_H-M   'P 1'
#
loop_
_entity.id
_entity.type
_entity.pdbx_description
1 polymer ?
#
loop_
_entity_poly.entity_id
_entity_poly.type
_entity_poly.pdbx_seq_one_letter_code
_entity_poly.pdbx_strand_id
1 'polypeptide(L)'
;MKTDPATRQSIARELELARRLTRTDILALVAGGQPEKAADDLVFFCPPDKFAATSAALRQELDGQFAGAAPTAQKSALAFLAHLTLDLGSLLRRWNLQPGTPGCGALTDEAVRSELELNLGLLGQWQAAAPAVASELLAEWQESAVARFRAEKAAHPEKMGARLAGASLVDYVRNVQAAVGASHVAHMAEERFAGLSPTEIGNDYASFLKYTMYLGASFVTTNPVLVDIAWNDDPNHWNPVMAAIVATHSRSGAEGAAAHPEADAEGLATHPEAYAEGLARLATMEVVLANMVLLRPIFLLTAGQMGSVSLQVNPKHHGDAEAMIQDATSLYEELARRIGGIPNLVFKLPATLGGLKACRVLTGKGIGVNITVNFGLFQLLRFAEVINDGSAQYSVLSEMNGRLAFPVRDELLAALPTLAALGITEADVREAAAWSAVIVFKRLHALMDEKGLDLARIKPLVASLRIYQGGPGYDRLPTPYPDVSETVGTRIITIFPNVRHAIDQEAELELHAAHLAAPVPEHVFKVLEHSELFKQAYYVADKFWSPNEDQRFRPARVLALEDEPAVAAWAPVQATLKEFGESYDRFVTRLVQLKPNKEPAMFSFDKAIALLREFKGSNYTFGSGVLDQVGAVTARLGHRAAFVYTVYPGNDVLIRRISNSLAAAGVEVAALIEGAAPNAPREDLTRITGELARANPDVIVVLGGGSTLDATKAAEVLRTLGGTVDDYFGTGKVTEKIKQTGKKLTPVVAIQTAASSGAHLTKYANITDVHSGQKKLIVDEAMVPTHALFDYDVTTSMPPGMTADGALDGLAHALEVLLGAVDKPYYARMQEVATQCIGLIVTYIERAIKNPNDKEARTALGLATDLGGYSIMLGGTSGAHLTSFSLVDILSHGRACAIMNPYYVVFFAPAVEEPLRLVGNLFRQAGYTTANIDALHGRELGVAVAEAMIALSQRIGFPTTLTEVRGFTPEHVTRALAAAKDPQLKMKLENMPVPLTAEMVDEYMGPILQAACDGDLGRIKNVA
;
A
#
# COMPACT_ATOMS: atom_id res chain seq x y z
N MET A 1 16.66 15.36 39.75
CA MET A 1 16.58 15.43 38.27
C MET A 1 16.01 16.78 37.86
N LYS A 2 16.62 17.45 36.87
CA LYS A 2 16.13 18.70 36.26
C LYS A 2 14.88 18.50 35.37
N THR A 3 14.50 17.26 35.07
CA THR A 3 13.35 16.91 34.22
C THR A 3 12.02 17.22 34.87
N ASP A 4 11.12 17.80 34.07
CA ASP A 4 9.75 18.17 34.46
C ASP A 4 9.01 16.98 35.12
N PRO A 5 8.50 17.14 36.36
CA PRO A 5 7.67 16.14 37.03
C PRO A 5 6.44 15.73 36.23
N ALA A 6 5.82 16.64 35.45
CA ALA A 6 4.62 16.33 34.69
C ALA A 6 4.90 15.32 33.57
N THR A 7 6.03 15.47 32.85
CA THR A 7 6.49 14.50 31.85
C THR A 7 6.63 13.10 32.44
N ARG A 8 7.31 12.99 33.60
CA ARG A 8 7.52 11.70 34.28
C ARG A 8 6.21 11.07 34.73
N GLN A 9 5.29 11.86 35.26
CA GLN A 9 3.97 11.37 35.66
C GLN A 9 3.14 10.89 34.46
N SER A 10 3.25 11.58 33.32
CA SER A 10 2.57 11.18 32.08
C SER A 10 3.05 9.81 31.59
N ILE A 11 4.38 9.63 31.48
CA ILE A 11 4.99 8.35 31.08
C ILE A 11 4.60 7.22 32.04
N ALA A 12 4.62 7.47 33.35
CA ALA A 12 4.25 6.48 34.36
C ALA A 12 2.77 6.06 34.27
N ARG A 13 1.86 7.00 33.99
CA ARG A 13 0.43 6.70 33.78
C ARG A 13 0.20 5.85 32.54
N GLU A 14 0.91 6.15 31.45
CA GLU A 14 0.82 5.37 30.21
C GLU A 14 1.34 3.94 30.40
N LEU A 15 2.46 3.77 31.11
CA LEU A 15 2.97 2.46 31.49
C LEU A 15 1.96 1.68 32.35
N GLU A 16 1.30 2.35 33.31
CA GLU A 16 0.28 1.73 34.15
C GLU A 16 -0.92 1.24 33.31
N LEU A 17 -1.36 2.03 32.33
CA LEU A 17 -2.41 1.64 31.40
C LEU A 17 -1.99 0.46 30.53
N ALA A 18 -0.78 0.48 29.97
CA ALA A 18 -0.24 -0.63 29.21
C ALA A 18 -0.21 -1.93 30.03
N ARG A 19 0.18 -1.86 31.32
CA ARG A 19 0.18 -3.02 32.23
C ARG A 19 -1.21 -3.56 32.61
N ARG A 20 -2.30 -2.90 32.22
CA ARG A 20 -3.68 -3.40 32.43
C ARG A 20 -4.17 -4.32 31.30
N LEU A 21 -3.33 -4.57 30.30
CA LEU A 21 -3.59 -5.53 29.22
C LEU A 21 -4.11 -6.86 29.78
N THR A 22 -5.26 -7.29 29.28
CA THR A 22 -5.90 -8.55 29.63
C THR A 22 -5.63 -9.60 28.56
N ARG A 23 -5.87 -10.86 28.89
CA ARG A 23 -5.86 -11.96 27.92
C ARG A 23 -6.78 -11.67 26.72
N THR A 24 -7.95 -11.11 26.99
CA THR A 24 -8.94 -10.75 25.96
C THR A 24 -8.39 -9.71 24.99
N ASP A 25 -7.62 -8.74 25.47
CA ASP A 25 -7.01 -7.70 24.62
C ASP A 25 -5.96 -8.32 23.68
N ILE A 26 -5.13 -9.24 24.18
CA ILE A 26 -4.16 -9.97 23.37
C ILE A 26 -4.85 -10.82 22.29
N LEU A 27 -5.91 -11.54 22.66
CA LEU A 27 -6.69 -12.33 21.70
C LEU A 27 -7.38 -11.44 20.66
N ALA A 28 -7.87 -10.27 21.04
CA ALA A 28 -8.46 -9.31 20.12
C ALA A 28 -7.44 -8.77 19.11
N LEU A 29 -6.19 -8.52 19.55
CA LEU A 29 -5.10 -8.13 18.64
C LEU A 29 -4.77 -9.26 17.66
N VAL A 30 -4.69 -10.51 18.12
CA VAL A 30 -4.46 -11.67 17.23
C VAL A 30 -5.62 -11.83 16.24
N ALA A 31 -6.87 -11.78 16.70
CA ALA A 31 -8.05 -11.89 15.85
C ALA A 31 -8.17 -10.71 14.85
N GLY A 32 -7.72 -9.52 15.26
CA GLY A 32 -7.69 -8.30 14.45
C GLY A 32 -6.50 -8.19 13.50
N GLY A 33 -5.69 -9.25 13.36
CA GLY A 33 -4.56 -9.27 12.42
C GLY A 33 -3.34 -8.44 12.87
N GLN A 34 -3.16 -8.25 14.17
CA GLN A 34 -1.99 -7.58 14.77
C GLN A 34 -1.16 -8.54 15.66
N PRO A 35 -0.69 -9.68 15.10
CA PRO A 35 -0.02 -10.72 15.89
C PRO A 35 1.31 -10.29 16.49
N GLU A 36 2.08 -9.45 15.81
CA GLU A 36 3.37 -8.94 16.31
C GLU A 36 3.16 -8.03 17.52
N LYS A 37 2.22 -7.07 17.43
CA LYS A 37 1.85 -6.21 18.57
C LYS A 37 1.35 -7.02 19.76
N ALA A 38 0.56 -8.07 19.52
CA ALA A 38 0.08 -8.97 20.57
C ALA A 38 1.23 -9.68 21.30
N ALA A 39 2.26 -10.13 20.57
CA ALA A 39 3.45 -10.75 21.14
C ALA A 39 4.29 -9.74 21.95
N ASP A 40 4.54 -8.56 21.37
CA ASP A 40 5.28 -7.48 22.02
C ASP A 40 4.61 -7.03 23.33
N ASP A 41 3.30 -6.75 23.27
CA ASP A 41 2.53 -6.32 24.43
C ASP A 41 2.60 -7.35 25.57
N LEU A 42 2.56 -8.64 25.23
CA LEU A 42 2.70 -9.71 26.21
C LEU A 42 4.11 -9.75 26.83
N VAL A 43 5.17 -9.59 26.04
CA VAL A 43 6.56 -9.63 26.55
C VAL A 43 6.90 -8.37 27.36
N PHE A 44 6.51 -7.19 26.89
CA PHE A 44 6.88 -5.93 27.52
C PHE A 44 6.01 -5.54 28.73
N PHE A 45 4.73 -5.93 28.77
CA PHE A 45 3.80 -5.40 29.77
C PHE A 45 3.15 -6.45 30.66
N CYS A 46 3.21 -7.74 30.32
CA CYS A 46 2.70 -8.77 31.23
C CYS A 46 3.56 -8.80 32.51
N PRO A 47 2.95 -8.81 33.70
CA PRO A 47 3.68 -9.01 34.94
C PRO A 47 4.51 -10.30 34.88
N PRO A 48 5.83 -10.27 35.19
CA PRO A 48 6.70 -11.43 35.00
C PRO A 48 6.26 -12.69 35.75
N ASP A 49 5.66 -12.53 36.93
CA ASP A 49 5.11 -13.60 37.77
C ASP A 49 3.84 -14.25 37.17
N LYS A 50 3.16 -13.55 36.26
CA LYS A 50 1.93 -14.01 35.58
C LYS A 50 2.17 -14.46 34.14
N PHE A 51 3.36 -14.23 33.59
CA PHE A 51 3.65 -14.46 32.18
C PHE A 51 3.37 -15.91 31.77
N ALA A 52 3.96 -16.89 32.46
CA ALA A 52 3.81 -18.31 32.10
C ALA A 52 2.35 -18.77 32.13
N ALA A 53 1.59 -18.38 33.17
CA ALA A 53 0.17 -18.70 33.28
C ALA A 53 -0.68 -18.05 32.18
N THR A 54 -0.39 -16.78 31.85
CA THR A 54 -1.10 -16.04 30.80
C THR A 54 -0.79 -16.61 29.42
N SER A 55 0.48 -16.90 29.14
CA SER A 55 0.95 -17.49 27.89
C SER A 55 0.37 -18.89 27.69
N ALA A 56 0.34 -19.72 28.74
CA ALA A 56 -0.31 -21.03 28.70
C ALA A 56 -1.82 -20.94 28.39
N ALA A 57 -2.52 -20.00 29.02
CA ALA A 57 -3.95 -19.79 28.75
C ALA A 57 -4.22 -19.31 27.32
N LEU A 58 -3.39 -18.41 26.79
CA LEU A 58 -3.47 -17.95 25.40
C LEU A 58 -3.23 -19.09 24.41
N ARG A 59 -2.18 -19.90 24.62
CA ARG A 59 -1.90 -21.09 23.82
C ARG A 59 -3.09 -22.04 23.80
N GLN A 60 -3.65 -22.35 24.97
CA GLN A 60 -4.79 -23.25 25.08
C GLN A 60 -6.02 -22.75 24.31
N GLU A 61 -6.31 -21.45 24.41
CA GLU A 61 -7.47 -20.84 23.75
C GLU A 61 -7.32 -20.79 22.23
N LEU A 62 -6.14 -20.37 21.75
CA LEU A 62 -5.84 -20.34 20.32
C LEU A 62 -5.79 -21.76 19.73
N ASP A 63 -5.23 -22.73 20.45
CA ASP A 63 -5.14 -24.12 20.00
C ASP A 63 -6.53 -24.74 19.81
N GLY A 64 -7.43 -24.49 20.76
CA GLY A 64 -8.83 -24.94 20.66
C GLY A 64 -9.61 -24.34 19.49
N GLN A 65 -9.17 -23.19 18.95
CA GLN A 65 -9.83 -22.49 17.84
C GLN A 65 -9.14 -22.76 16.48
N PHE A 66 -7.86 -23.13 16.47
CA PHE A 66 -7.02 -23.13 15.27
C PHE A 66 -7.57 -23.99 14.12
N ALA A 67 -7.97 -25.23 14.40
CA ALA A 67 -8.43 -26.16 13.38
C ALA A 67 -9.74 -25.74 12.68
N GLY A 68 -10.60 -25.00 13.38
CA GLY A 68 -11.88 -24.51 12.87
C GLY A 68 -11.83 -23.06 12.34
N ALA A 69 -10.70 -22.39 12.48
CA ALA A 69 -10.54 -20.99 12.10
C ALA A 69 -10.38 -20.82 10.58
N ALA A 70 -10.81 -19.66 10.05
CA ALA A 70 -10.56 -19.28 8.67
C ALA A 70 -9.04 -19.15 8.40
N PRO A 71 -8.56 -19.33 7.15
CA PRO A 71 -7.13 -19.24 6.82
C PRO A 71 -6.44 -17.96 7.28
N THR A 72 -7.13 -16.82 7.23
CA THR A 72 -6.63 -15.52 7.72
C THR A 72 -6.39 -15.51 9.24
N ALA A 73 -7.29 -16.12 10.01
CA ALA A 73 -7.15 -16.26 11.45
C ALA A 73 -6.07 -17.29 11.82
N GLN A 74 -5.96 -18.39 11.05
CA GLN A 74 -4.86 -19.36 11.21
C GLN A 74 -3.49 -18.70 10.95
N LYS A 75 -3.38 -17.88 9.91
CA LYS A 75 -2.17 -17.11 9.59
C LYS A 75 -1.77 -16.20 10.75
N SER A 76 -2.74 -15.46 11.30
CA SER A 76 -2.51 -14.56 12.44
C SER A 76 -2.07 -15.32 13.70
N ALA A 77 -2.71 -16.45 14.01
CA ALA A 77 -2.31 -17.28 15.15
C ALA A 77 -0.89 -17.87 14.99
N LEU A 78 -0.54 -18.38 13.81
CA LEU A 78 0.81 -18.84 13.48
C LEU A 78 1.85 -17.72 13.66
N ALA A 79 1.56 -16.55 13.11
CA ALA A 79 2.43 -15.38 13.24
C ALA A 79 2.60 -14.96 14.70
N PHE A 80 1.51 -14.90 15.48
CA PHE A 80 1.57 -14.52 16.90
C PHE A 80 2.49 -15.46 17.69
N LEU A 81 2.30 -16.77 17.53
CA LEU A 81 3.09 -17.75 18.28
C LEU A 81 4.56 -17.71 17.87
N ALA A 82 4.86 -17.52 16.59
CA ALA A 82 6.23 -17.36 16.10
C ALA A 82 6.88 -16.06 16.62
N HIS A 83 6.19 -14.92 16.56
CA HIS A 83 6.68 -13.65 17.10
C HIS A 83 6.92 -13.73 18.60
N LEU A 84 5.98 -14.29 19.36
CA LEU A 84 6.16 -14.50 20.81
C LEU A 84 7.41 -15.35 21.10
N THR A 85 7.68 -16.36 20.27
CA THR A 85 8.87 -17.22 20.40
C THR A 85 10.16 -16.48 20.05
N LEU A 86 10.14 -15.61 19.03
CA LEU A 86 11.26 -14.75 18.67
C LEU A 86 11.55 -13.71 19.75
N ASP A 87 10.52 -13.05 20.28
CA ASP A 87 10.65 -12.05 21.34
C ASP A 87 11.23 -12.67 22.62
N LEU A 88 10.77 -13.88 22.99
CA LEU A 88 11.31 -14.65 24.11
C LEU A 88 12.73 -15.19 23.86
N GLY A 89 13.08 -15.49 22.61
CA GLY A 89 14.41 -15.99 22.23
C GLY A 89 15.44 -14.89 22.00
N SER A 90 15.01 -13.62 22.03
CA SER A 90 15.83 -12.45 21.75
C SER A 90 15.96 -11.55 22.97
N LEU A 91 16.70 -10.44 22.85
CA LEU A 91 16.95 -9.53 23.97
C LEU A 91 15.73 -8.71 24.40
N LEU A 92 14.58 -8.84 23.74
CA LEU A 92 13.36 -8.14 24.12
C LEU A 92 12.87 -8.52 25.52
N ARG A 93 13.01 -9.79 25.89
CA ARG A 93 12.64 -10.30 27.23
C ARG A 93 13.36 -9.59 28.39
N ARG A 94 14.56 -9.03 28.16
CA ARG A 94 15.40 -8.35 29.16
C ARG A 94 14.78 -7.04 29.66
N TRP A 95 13.83 -6.47 28.93
CA TRP A 95 13.19 -5.22 29.31
C TRP A 95 12.14 -5.38 30.42
N ASN A 96 11.56 -6.57 30.58
CA ASN A 96 10.48 -6.78 31.55
C ASN A 96 10.50 -8.16 32.24
N LEU A 97 10.69 -9.26 31.50
CA LEU A 97 10.50 -10.62 32.02
C LEU A 97 11.71 -11.19 32.76
N GLN A 98 12.91 -10.72 32.43
CA GLN A 98 14.17 -11.13 33.06
C GLN A 98 14.94 -9.92 33.61
N PRO A 99 15.87 -10.14 34.56
CA PRO A 99 16.76 -9.08 35.02
C PRO A 99 17.50 -8.42 33.85
N GLY A 100 17.47 -7.09 33.84
CA GLY A 100 18.09 -6.25 32.80
C GLY A 100 17.71 -4.78 32.89
N THR A 101 16.56 -4.47 33.51
CA THR A 101 16.06 -3.10 33.72
C THR A 101 15.68 -2.90 35.21
N PRO A 102 15.85 -1.71 35.81
CA PRO A 102 15.45 -1.50 37.20
C PRO A 102 13.96 -1.80 37.44
N GLY A 103 13.64 -2.70 38.37
CA GLY A 103 12.26 -3.05 38.74
C GLY A 103 11.57 -4.10 37.84
N CYS A 104 12.30 -4.75 36.92
CA CYS A 104 11.81 -5.90 36.16
C CYS A 104 12.08 -7.24 36.90
N GLY A 105 11.20 -8.23 36.71
CA GLY A 105 11.23 -9.55 37.39
C GLY A 105 11.98 -10.59 36.57
N ALA A 106 11.93 -11.91 36.75
CA ALA A 106 11.64 -12.89 37.82
C ALA A 106 11.63 -14.29 37.15
N LEU A 107 11.47 -14.32 35.83
CA LEU A 107 11.49 -15.51 34.99
C LEU A 107 12.93 -16.03 34.85
N THR A 108 13.16 -17.27 35.26
CA THR A 108 14.48 -17.92 35.14
C THR A 108 14.78 -18.26 33.68
N ASP A 109 16.06 -18.42 33.33
CA ASP A 109 16.45 -18.90 31.99
C ASP A 109 15.83 -20.27 31.66
N GLU A 110 15.62 -21.10 32.68
CA GLU A 110 14.92 -22.39 32.55
C GLU A 110 13.44 -22.21 32.20
N ALA A 111 12.75 -21.25 32.81
CA ALA A 111 11.36 -20.95 32.49
C ALA A 111 11.22 -20.37 31.08
N VAL A 112 12.13 -19.48 30.65
CA VAL A 112 12.19 -19.00 29.26
C VAL A 112 12.38 -20.17 28.29
N ARG A 113 13.34 -21.05 28.56
CA ARG A 113 13.58 -22.25 27.73
C ARG A 113 12.34 -23.15 27.65
N SER A 114 11.65 -23.35 28.77
CA SER A 114 10.41 -24.13 28.80
C SER A 114 9.32 -23.50 27.93
N GLU A 115 9.12 -22.18 28.00
CA GLU A 115 8.15 -21.47 27.16
C GLU A 115 8.51 -21.54 25.67
N LEU A 116 9.80 -21.43 25.32
CA LEU A 116 10.28 -21.57 23.95
C LEU A 116 9.97 -22.96 23.38
N GLU A 117 10.27 -24.03 24.11
CA GLU A 117 10.00 -25.40 23.67
C GLU A 117 8.49 -25.66 23.50
N LEU A 118 7.66 -25.15 24.42
CA LEU A 118 6.21 -25.25 24.31
C LEU A 118 5.68 -24.53 23.06
N ASN A 119 6.16 -23.30 22.80
CA ASN A 119 5.73 -22.55 21.62
C ASN A 119 6.21 -23.20 20.32
N LEU A 120 7.46 -23.68 20.25
CA LEU A 120 8.00 -24.35 19.06
C LEU A 120 7.25 -25.66 18.78
N GLY A 121 6.92 -26.43 19.82
CA GLY A 121 6.13 -27.65 19.68
C GLY A 121 4.74 -27.37 19.11
N LEU A 122 4.05 -26.37 19.66
CA LEU A 122 2.72 -25.97 19.19
C LEU A 122 2.74 -25.34 17.79
N LEU A 123 3.74 -24.51 17.49
CA LEU A 123 3.94 -23.92 16.16
C LEU A 123 4.14 -25.01 15.10
N GLY A 124 4.90 -26.06 15.42
CA GLY A 124 5.06 -27.22 14.54
C GLY A 124 3.75 -27.98 14.29
N GLN A 125 2.91 -28.13 15.32
CA GLN A 125 1.59 -28.76 15.20
C GLN A 125 0.64 -27.94 14.33
N TRP A 126 0.54 -26.63 14.57
CA TRP A 126 -0.31 -25.72 13.80
C TRP A 126 0.13 -25.61 12.34
N GLN A 127 1.45 -25.54 12.10
CA GLN A 127 1.98 -25.57 10.74
C GLN A 127 1.59 -26.87 10.01
N ALA A 128 1.68 -28.02 10.68
CA ALA A 128 1.31 -29.30 10.09
C ALA A 128 -0.20 -29.38 9.80
N ALA A 129 -1.03 -28.74 10.62
CA ALA A 129 -2.48 -28.65 10.43
C ALA A 129 -2.89 -27.67 9.31
N ALA A 130 -2.11 -26.61 9.06
CA ALA A 130 -2.38 -25.59 8.03
C ALA A 130 -1.15 -25.33 7.12
N PRO A 131 -0.68 -26.32 6.35
CA PRO A 131 0.59 -26.24 5.63
C PRO A 131 0.61 -25.18 4.53
N ALA A 132 -0.52 -24.95 3.84
CA ALA A 132 -0.61 -23.91 2.81
C ALA A 132 -0.45 -22.51 3.40
N VAL A 133 -1.13 -22.24 4.52
CA VAL A 133 -1.07 -20.95 5.23
C VAL A 133 0.32 -20.70 5.79
N ALA A 134 0.94 -21.72 6.38
CA ALA A 134 2.29 -21.60 6.90
C ALA A 134 3.34 -21.39 5.78
N SER A 135 3.17 -22.05 4.63
CA SER A 135 4.05 -21.84 3.47
C SER A 135 3.92 -20.42 2.91
N GLU A 136 2.71 -19.85 2.88
CA GLU A 136 2.48 -18.47 2.48
C GLU A 136 3.21 -17.50 3.44
N LEU A 137 3.00 -17.66 4.75
CA LEU A 137 3.64 -16.84 5.78
C LEU A 137 5.18 -16.94 5.74
N LEU A 138 5.72 -18.14 5.54
CA LEU A 138 7.16 -18.35 5.43
C LEU A 138 7.74 -17.65 4.19
N ALA A 139 7.02 -17.65 3.07
CA ALA A 139 7.45 -16.96 1.85
C ALA A 139 7.51 -15.44 2.06
N GLU A 140 6.52 -14.86 2.75
CA GLU A 140 6.51 -13.43 3.12
C GLU A 140 7.72 -13.06 4.00
N TRP A 141 8.02 -13.89 5.01
CA TRP A 141 9.17 -13.65 5.89
C TRP A 141 10.51 -13.88 5.20
N GLN A 142 10.59 -14.80 4.24
CA GLN A 142 11.78 -14.96 3.41
C GLN A 142 12.00 -13.71 2.55
N GLU A 143 10.96 -13.15 1.94
CA GLU A 143 11.05 -11.91 1.16
C GLU A 143 11.54 -10.74 2.03
N SER A 144 10.97 -10.58 3.22
CA SER A 144 11.41 -9.58 4.21
C SER A 144 12.87 -9.78 4.63
N ALA A 145 13.30 -11.03 4.86
CA ALA A 145 14.68 -11.35 5.20
C ALA A 145 15.66 -11.03 4.06
N VAL A 146 15.28 -11.29 2.80
CA VAL A 146 16.09 -10.91 1.62
C VAL A 146 16.21 -9.40 1.52
N ALA A 147 15.10 -8.66 1.70
CA ALA A 147 15.12 -7.20 1.69
C ALA A 147 16.06 -6.64 2.77
N ARG A 148 16.01 -7.20 3.99
CA ARG A 148 16.95 -6.86 5.07
C ARG A 148 18.40 -7.14 4.69
N PHE A 149 18.71 -8.32 4.15
CA PHE A 149 20.09 -8.65 3.76
C PHE A 149 20.61 -7.77 2.61
N ARG A 150 19.75 -7.28 1.72
CA ARG A 150 20.11 -6.28 0.70
C ARG A 150 20.47 -4.94 1.36
N ALA A 151 19.67 -4.47 2.32
CA ALA A 151 19.96 -3.27 3.10
C ALA A 151 21.30 -3.38 3.87
N GLU A 152 21.61 -4.59 4.36
CA GLU A 152 22.88 -4.94 5.01
C GLU A 152 24.06 -5.05 4.03
N LYS A 153 23.85 -4.91 2.72
CA LYS A 153 24.87 -5.12 1.66
C LYS A 153 25.54 -6.49 1.73
N ALA A 154 24.78 -7.51 2.12
CA ALA A 154 25.28 -8.88 2.15
C ALA A 154 25.67 -9.35 0.74
N ALA A 155 26.69 -10.22 0.64
CA ALA A 155 27.19 -10.68 -0.67
C ALA A 155 26.18 -11.53 -1.46
N HIS A 156 25.32 -12.29 -0.77
CA HIS A 156 24.35 -13.21 -1.37
C HIS A 156 22.99 -13.15 -0.64
N PRO A 157 22.26 -12.03 -0.75
CA PRO A 157 21.09 -11.79 0.09
C PRO A 157 19.97 -12.82 -0.14
N GLU A 158 19.76 -13.31 -1.36
CA GLU A 158 18.77 -14.34 -1.68
C GLU A 158 19.10 -15.68 -1.01
N LYS A 159 20.38 -16.09 -1.06
CA LYS A 159 20.83 -17.34 -0.42
C LYS A 159 20.77 -17.24 1.09
N MET A 160 21.14 -16.08 1.66
CA MET A 160 21.10 -15.86 3.09
C MET A 160 19.67 -15.77 3.61
N GLY A 161 18.76 -15.13 2.87
CA GLY A 161 17.34 -15.08 3.18
C GLY A 161 16.70 -16.47 3.15
N ALA A 162 16.96 -17.26 2.10
CA ALA A 162 16.49 -18.65 2.01
C ALA A 162 17.05 -19.53 3.14
N ARG A 163 18.33 -19.37 3.50
CA ARG A 163 18.95 -20.07 4.63
C ARG A 163 18.33 -19.66 5.96
N LEU A 164 18.05 -18.37 6.15
CA LEU A 164 17.39 -17.88 7.37
C LEU A 164 15.97 -18.44 7.46
N ALA A 165 15.24 -18.49 6.33
CA ALA A 165 13.89 -19.03 6.29
C ALA A 165 13.82 -20.54 6.57
N GLY A 166 14.76 -21.32 6.04
CA GLY A 166 14.73 -22.78 6.21
C GLY A 166 13.53 -23.42 5.50
N ALA A 167 13.08 -24.58 5.98
CA ALA A 167 12.00 -25.35 5.36
C ALA A 167 10.65 -25.19 6.08
N SER A 168 10.61 -24.47 7.20
CA SER A 168 9.44 -24.33 8.06
C SER A 168 9.47 -23.05 8.89
N LEU A 169 8.34 -22.63 9.43
CA LEU A 169 8.26 -21.53 10.41
C LEU A 169 9.09 -21.85 11.66
N VAL A 170 9.16 -23.12 12.06
CA VAL A 170 10.01 -23.59 13.17
C VAL A 170 11.49 -23.40 12.84
N ASP A 171 11.92 -23.74 11.62
CA ASP A 171 13.30 -23.49 11.17
C ASP A 171 13.59 -21.99 11.13
N TYR A 172 12.67 -21.19 10.59
CA TYR A 172 12.80 -19.72 10.57
C TYR A 172 13.08 -19.18 11.97
N VAL A 173 12.25 -19.54 12.96
CA VAL A 173 12.40 -19.07 14.35
C VAL A 173 13.75 -19.50 14.92
N ARG A 174 14.13 -20.77 14.76
CA ARG A 174 15.42 -21.29 15.24
C ARG A 174 16.61 -20.60 14.58
N ASN A 175 16.55 -20.37 13.28
CA ASN A 175 17.63 -19.73 12.53
C ASN A 175 17.80 -18.26 12.92
N VAL A 176 16.70 -17.54 13.16
CA VAL A 176 16.75 -16.16 13.66
C VAL A 176 17.32 -16.13 15.07
N GLN A 177 16.87 -17.01 15.97
CA GLN A 177 17.42 -17.11 17.33
C GLN A 177 18.91 -17.45 17.34
N ALA A 178 19.35 -18.37 16.47
CA ALA A 178 20.76 -18.70 16.30
C ALA A 178 21.57 -17.50 15.79
N ALA A 179 21.03 -16.74 14.83
CA ALA A 179 21.66 -15.53 14.33
C ALA A 179 21.78 -14.44 15.42
N VAL A 180 20.73 -14.25 16.23
CA VAL A 180 20.75 -13.32 17.38
C VAL A 180 21.80 -13.75 18.40
N GLY A 181 21.85 -15.04 18.75
CA GLY A 181 22.81 -15.57 19.72
C GLY A 181 24.27 -15.52 19.27
N ALA A 182 24.52 -15.48 17.96
CA ALA A 182 25.86 -15.35 17.38
C ALA A 182 26.30 -13.90 17.13
N SER A 183 25.43 -12.91 17.37
CA SER A 183 25.72 -11.51 17.06
C SER A 183 26.62 -10.86 18.12
N HIS A 184 27.69 -10.22 17.67
CA HIS A 184 28.57 -9.40 18.52
C HIS A 184 27.83 -8.17 19.07
N VAL A 185 26.92 -7.60 18.28
CA VAL A 185 26.09 -6.48 18.71
C VAL A 185 25.13 -6.90 19.82
N ALA A 186 24.55 -8.11 19.74
CA ALA A 186 23.74 -8.66 20.83
C ALA A 186 24.56 -8.87 22.11
N HIS A 187 25.83 -9.29 21.99
CA HIS A 187 26.73 -9.42 23.12
C HIS A 187 26.99 -8.07 23.83
N MET A 188 27.24 -7.00 23.07
CA MET A 188 27.38 -5.64 23.64
C MET A 188 26.11 -5.21 24.40
N ALA A 189 24.93 -5.52 23.87
CA ALA A 189 23.68 -5.21 24.53
C ALA A 189 23.47 -6.02 25.82
N GLU A 190 23.88 -7.29 25.85
CA GLU A 190 23.88 -8.11 27.07
C GLU A 190 24.80 -7.54 28.15
N GLU A 191 26.00 -7.05 27.80
CA GLU A 191 26.88 -6.36 28.75
C GLU A 191 26.19 -5.15 29.39
N ARG A 192 25.38 -4.41 28.63
CA ARG A 192 24.56 -3.32 29.17
C ARG A 192 23.51 -3.81 30.15
N PHE A 193 22.76 -4.84 29.80
CA PHE A 193 21.76 -5.42 30.71
C PHE A 193 22.40 -6.00 31.98
N ALA A 194 23.65 -6.47 31.89
CA ALA A 194 24.45 -6.94 33.04
C ALA A 194 25.08 -5.80 33.86
N GLY A 195 25.00 -4.54 33.41
CA GLY A 195 25.59 -3.38 34.07
C GLY A 195 27.12 -3.27 33.90
N LEU A 196 27.71 -4.03 32.96
CA LEU A 196 29.15 -4.00 32.66
C LEU A 196 29.53 -2.87 31.71
N SER A 197 28.58 -2.40 30.89
CA SER A 197 28.75 -1.30 29.95
C SER A 197 27.54 -0.36 29.98
N PRO A 198 27.70 0.97 29.89
CA PRO A 198 26.57 1.88 29.72
C PRO A 198 26.10 1.99 28.26
N THR A 199 26.74 1.29 27.32
CA THR A 199 26.54 1.48 25.88
C THR A 199 25.19 0.97 25.39
N GLU A 200 24.36 1.92 24.98
CA GLU A 200 23.13 1.70 24.23
C GLU A 200 23.43 1.47 22.75
N ILE A 201 22.84 0.43 22.17
CA ILE A 201 22.91 0.17 20.74
C ILE A 201 21.80 0.93 20.03
N GLY A 202 22.18 1.68 19.00
CA GLY A 202 21.27 2.35 18.10
C GLY A 202 21.34 1.81 16.66
N ASN A 203 20.25 1.98 15.92
CA ASN A 203 20.16 1.67 14.50
C ASN A 203 20.24 2.96 13.68
N ASP A 204 21.24 3.09 12.80
CA ASP A 204 21.39 4.25 11.92
C ASP A 204 20.56 4.10 10.63
N TYR A 205 19.32 3.63 10.81
CA TYR A 205 18.46 3.16 9.74
C TYR A 205 17.02 2.96 10.23
N ALA A 206 16.02 3.52 9.53
CA ALA A 206 14.62 3.45 9.96
C ALA A 206 13.90 2.14 9.56
N SER A 207 14.49 1.35 8.65
CA SER A 207 13.93 0.06 8.22
C SER A 207 14.47 -1.12 9.01
N PHE A 208 13.65 -2.17 9.10
CA PHE A 208 13.95 -3.43 9.81
C PHE A 208 14.34 -3.26 11.29
N LEU A 209 13.84 -2.19 11.95
CA LEU A 209 14.16 -1.89 13.34
C LEU A 209 13.80 -3.03 14.29
N LYS A 210 12.69 -3.75 14.05
CA LYS A 210 12.31 -4.90 14.88
C LYS A 210 13.43 -5.95 14.99
N TYR A 211 14.11 -6.25 13.89
CA TYR A 211 15.23 -7.20 13.93
C TYR A 211 16.40 -6.68 14.77
N THR A 212 16.73 -5.39 14.68
CA THR A 212 17.82 -4.84 15.50
C THR A 212 17.41 -4.70 16.97
N MET A 213 16.13 -4.56 17.27
CA MET A 213 15.62 -4.67 18.64
C MET A 213 15.79 -6.08 19.23
N TYR A 214 15.72 -7.15 18.42
CA TYR A 214 16.10 -8.50 18.88
C TYR A 214 17.55 -8.58 19.34
N LEU A 215 18.43 -7.76 18.75
CA LEU A 215 19.83 -7.59 19.13
C LEU A 215 20.03 -6.57 20.26
N GLY A 216 18.95 -6.05 20.85
CA GLY A 216 19.00 -5.14 22.00
C GLY A 216 19.09 -3.66 21.66
N ALA A 217 18.86 -3.27 20.39
CA ALA A 217 18.78 -1.86 20.00
C ALA A 217 17.57 -1.17 20.65
N SER A 218 17.77 0.07 21.10
CA SER A 218 16.73 0.90 21.74
C SER A 218 16.75 2.36 21.29
N PHE A 219 17.55 2.67 20.29
CA PHE A 219 17.63 4.00 19.70
C PHE A 219 17.62 3.85 18.18
N VAL A 220 16.98 4.77 17.47
CA VAL A 220 17.02 4.78 16.01
C VAL A 220 17.21 6.20 15.53
N THR A 221 18.02 6.37 14.50
CA THR A 221 18.23 7.67 13.89
C THR A 221 17.63 7.70 12.49
N THR A 222 16.99 8.83 12.16
CA THR A 222 16.37 9.05 10.86
C THR A 222 16.66 10.46 10.37
N ASN A 223 16.66 10.61 9.06
CA ASN A 223 16.76 11.87 8.32
C ASN A 223 16.19 11.63 6.91
N PRO A 224 16.07 12.66 6.05
CA PRO A 224 15.51 12.50 4.71
C PRO A 224 16.19 11.41 3.86
N VAL A 225 17.52 11.25 3.96
CA VAL A 225 18.23 10.14 3.29
C VAL A 225 17.73 8.80 3.81
N LEU A 226 17.66 8.63 5.13
CA LEU A 226 17.30 7.37 5.76
C LEU A 226 15.81 7.04 5.54
N VAL A 227 14.94 8.04 5.42
CA VAL A 227 13.53 7.88 5.02
C VAL A 227 13.43 7.41 3.57
N ASP A 228 14.19 8.01 2.66
CA ASP A 228 14.21 7.63 1.24
C ASP A 228 14.74 6.20 1.03
N ILE A 229 15.80 5.82 1.75
CA ILE A 229 16.34 4.45 1.73
C ILE A 229 15.34 3.49 2.38
N ALA A 230 14.71 3.85 3.50
CA ALA A 230 13.71 3.00 4.14
C ALA A 230 12.55 2.66 3.20
N TRP A 231 12.09 3.67 2.46
CA TRP A 231 11.08 3.52 1.42
C TRP A 231 11.58 2.67 0.24
N ASN A 232 12.83 2.84 -0.19
CA ASN A 232 13.40 2.03 -1.26
C ASN A 232 13.58 0.55 -0.89
N ASP A 233 13.94 0.26 0.36
CA ASP A 233 14.31 -1.10 0.79
C ASP A 233 13.09 -1.96 1.16
N ASP A 234 11.96 -1.34 1.53
CA ASP A 234 10.69 -2.03 1.74
C ASP A 234 9.54 -1.35 0.96
N PRO A 235 9.54 -1.49 -0.37
CA PRO A 235 8.54 -0.84 -1.21
C PRO A 235 7.13 -1.39 -1.00
N ASN A 236 6.98 -2.65 -0.59
CA ASN A 236 5.67 -3.26 -0.34
C ASN A 236 4.98 -2.62 0.86
N HIS A 237 5.74 -2.33 1.92
CA HIS A 237 5.22 -1.61 3.09
C HIS A 237 5.02 -0.11 2.82
N TRP A 238 6.01 0.56 2.24
CA TRP A 238 6.02 2.02 2.18
C TRP A 238 5.31 2.62 0.96
N ASN A 239 5.24 1.94 -0.19
CA ASN A 239 4.56 2.51 -1.37
C ASN A 239 3.08 2.85 -1.12
N PRO A 240 2.28 1.99 -0.45
CA PRO A 240 0.89 2.33 -0.12
C PRO A 240 0.78 3.55 0.80
N VAL A 241 1.69 3.67 1.78
CA VAL A 241 1.73 4.79 2.72
C VAL A 241 2.08 6.10 2.00
N MET A 242 3.15 6.10 1.19
CA MET A 242 3.56 7.28 0.42
C MET A 242 2.47 7.71 -0.57
N ALA A 243 1.78 6.75 -1.18
CA ALA A 243 0.67 7.02 -2.07
C ALA A 243 -0.53 7.67 -1.36
N ALA A 244 -0.89 7.17 -0.16
CA ALA A 244 -1.95 7.75 0.65
C ALA A 244 -1.61 9.19 1.08
N ILE A 245 -0.35 9.46 1.45
CA ILE A 245 0.14 10.81 1.74
C ILE A 245 -0.02 11.72 0.53
N VAL A 246 0.44 11.29 -0.66
CA VAL A 246 0.30 12.09 -1.89
C VAL A 246 -1.18 12.36 -2.17
N ALA A 247 -2.03 11.34 -2.08
CA ALA A 247 -3.46 11.47 -2.36
C ALA A 247 -4.21 12.41 -1.38
N THR A 248 -3.84 12.39 -0.09
CA THR A 248 -4.45 13.26 0.93
C THR A 248 -3.88 14.67 0.90
N HIS A 249 -2.57 14.83 0.68
CA HIS A 249 -1.93 16.15 0.63
C HIS A 249 -2.37 16.96 -0.59
N SER A 250 -2.59 16.30 -1.75
CA SER A 250 -3.21 16.94 -2.91
C SER A 250 -4.63 17.45 -2.63
N ARG A 251 -5.36 16.87 -1.66
CA ARG A 251 -6.72 17.29 -1.27
C ARG A 251 -6.72 18.36 -0.17
N SER A 252 -5.76 18.35 0.76
CA SER A 252 -5.70 19.30 1.88
C SER A 252 -5.28 20.72 1.50
N GLY A 253 -4.76 20.94 0.29
CA GLY A 253 -4.59 22.30 -0.26
C GLY A 253 -5.92 23.07 -0.40
N ALA A 254 -7.06 22.38 -0.28
CA ALA A 254 -8.41 22.95 -0.38
C ALA A 254 -8.92 23.64 0.89
N GLU A 255 -8.30 23.47 2.07
CA GLU A 255 -8.82 24.07 3.32
C GLU A 255 -8.49 25.58 3.47
N GLY A 256 -7.77 26.16 2.51
CA GLY A 256 -7.52 27.61 2.42
C GLY A 256 -8.31 28.37 1.35
N ALA A 257 -9.05 27.69 0.47
CA ALA A 257 -9.71 28.34 -0.66
C ALA A 257 -11.07 27.70 -0.99
N ALA A 258 -12.12 28.16 -0.30
CA ALA A 258 -13.49 27.90 -0.69
C ALA A 258 -13.85 28.72 -1.94
N ALA A 259 -13.39 28.30 -3.13
CA ALA A 259 -13.98 28.56 -4.45
C ALA A 259 -13.17 27.82 -5.54
N HIS A 260 -13.85 27.07 -6.41
CA HIS A 260 -13.38 26.45 -7.67
C HIS A 260 -12.79 25.02 -7.60
N PRO A 261 -13.53 24.00 -8.09
CA PRO A 261 -13.05 22.61 -8.26
C PRO A 261 -12.06 22.39 -9.43
N GLU A 262 -11.41 23.44 -9.93
CA GLU A 262 -10.39 23.35 -11.00
C GLU A 262 -8.94 23.43 -10.44
N ALA A 263 -8.77 23.49 -9.12
CA ALA A 263 -7.49 23.78 -8.46
C ALA A 263 -6.54 22.58 -8.23
N ASP A 264 -6.80 21.40 -8.82
CA ASP A 264 -5.90 20.24 -8.66
C ASP A 264 -4.64 20.32 -9.54
N ALA A 265 -4.57 21.29 -10.47
CA ALA A 265 -3.39 21.61 -11.26
C ALA A 265 -2.69 22.93 -10.84
N GLU A 266 -3.36 23.81 -10.11
CA GLU A 266 -2.85 25.15 -9.77
C GLU A 266 -1.97 25.18 -8.51
N GLY A 267 -2.17 24.28 -7.53
CA GLY A 267 -1.28 24.19 -6.35
C GLY A 267 0.16 23.83 -6.73
N LEU A 268 0.33 22.98 -7.76
CA LEU A 268 1.63 22.64 -8.34
C LEU A 268 2.22 23.81 -9.16
N ALA A 269 1.38 24.73 -9.65
CA ALA A 269 1.77 25.86 -10.49
C ALA A 269 2.04 27.17 -9.71
N THR A 270 1.47 27.33 -8.51
CA THR A 270 1.51 28.60 -7.74
C THR A 270 2.53 28.60 -6.60
N HIS A 271 2.71 27.49 -5.86
CA HIS A 271 3.70 27.37 -4.77
C HIS A 271 4.34 25.97 -4.70
N PRO A 272 5.12 25.56 -5.72
CA PRO A 272 5.67 24.20 -5.84
C PRO A 272 6.57 23.79 -4.67
N GLU A 273 7.28 24.75 -4.07
CA GLU A 273 8.18 24.48 -2.95
C GLU A 273 7.42 24.12 -1.66
N ALA A 274 6.36 24.85 -1.32
CA ALA A 274 5.57 24.61 -0.11
C ALA A 274 4.83 23.25 -0.16
N TYR A 275 4.32 22.87 -1.34
CA TYR A 275 3.71 21.56 -1.55
C TYR A 275 4.72 20.43 -1.38
N ALA A 276 5.90 20.58 -1.98
CA ALA A 276 6.96 19.58 -1.93
C ALA A 276 7.49 19.40 -0.49
N GLU A 277 7.61 20.49 0.27
CA GLU A 277 7.97 20.45 1.69
C GLU A 277 6.88 19.81 2.55
N GLY A 278 5.60 20.08 2.28
CA GLY A 278 4.48 19.45 2.95
C GLY A 278 4.48 17.92 2.78
N LEU A 279 4.71 17.43 1.56
CA LEU A 279 4.85 16.00 1.28
C LEU A 279 6.04 15.38 2.02
N ALA A 280 7.21 15.99 1.94
CA ALA A 280 8.42 15.48 2.59
C ALA A 280 8.24 15.39 4.11
N ARG A 281 7.56 16.37 4.71
CA ARG A 281 7.20 16.38 6.12
C ARG A 281 6.27 15.23 6.50
N LEU A 282 5.18 15.01 5.75
CA LEU A 282 4.23 13.93 6.01
C LEU A 282 4.86 12.55 5.84
N ALA A 283 5.62 12.33 4.77
CA ALA A 283 6.36 11.10 4.52
C ALA A 283 7.36 10.79 5.65
N THR A 284 8.11 11.79 6.08
CA THR A 284 9.03 11.66 7.22
C THR A 284 8.28 11.29 8.49
N MET A 285 7.11 11.89 8.73
CA MET A 285 6.31 11.65 9.93
C MET A 285 5.78 10.21 10.02
N GLU A 286 5.32 9.60 8.92
CA GLU A 286 4.85 8.20 8.95
C GLU A 286 5.98 7.22 9.29
N VAL A 287 7.15 7.40 8.68
CA VAL A 287 8.33 6.57 8.99
C VAL A 287 8.76 6.75 10.45
N VAL A 288 8.77 7.99 10.94
CA VAL A 288 9.09 8.29 12.34
C VAL A 288 8.07 7.64 13.28
N LEU A 289 6.77 7.75 12.99
CA LEU A 289 5.73 7.22 13.85
C LEU A 289 5.81 5.69 13.95
N ALA A 290 6.03 4.98 12.85
CA ALA A 290 6.20 3.53 12.87
C ALA A 290 7.35 3.11 13.79
N ASN A 291 8.48 3.82 13.74
CA ASN A 291 9.62 3.58 14.63
C ASN A 291 9.35 3.98 16.09
N MET A 292 8.60 5.07 16.31
CA MET A 292 8.18 5.50 17.65
C MET A 292 7.32 4.43 18.33
N VAL A 293 6.39 3.82 17.60
CA VAL A 293 5.53 2.74 18.10
C VAL A 293 6.36 1.53 18.51
N LEU A 294 7.32 1.09 17.69
CA LEU A 294 8.20 -0.03 18.01
C LEU A 294 9.04 0.20 19.28
N LEU A 295 9.61 1.40 19.44
CA LEU A 295 10.43 1.72 20.62
C LEU A 295 9.60 2.17 21.83
N ARG A 296 8.29 2.33 21.68
CA ARG A 296 7.42 2.84 22.74
C ARG A 296 7.49 2.02 24.02
N PRO A 297 7.47 0.67 23.99
CA PRO A 297 7.55 -0.12 25.21
C PRO A 297 8.83 0.13 26.00
N ILE A 298 9.97 0.25 25.31
CA ILE A 298 11.27 0.54 25.92
C ILE A 298 11.26 1.94 26.55
N PHE A 299 10.68 2.92 25.85
CA PHE A 299 10.52 4.28 26.40
C PHE A 299 9.70 4.29 27.69
N LEU A 300 8.57 3.58 27.73
CA LEU A 300 7.73 3.50 28.92
C LEU A 300 8.44 2.78 30.08
N LEU A 301 9.05 1.62 29.81
CA LEU A 301 9.74 0.81 30.83
C LEU A 301 10.97 1.49 31.42
N THR A 302 11.64 2.32 30.64
CA THR A 302 12.83 3.08 31.09
C THR A 302 12.48 4.48 31.61
N ALA A 303 11.19 4.76 31.81
CA ALA A 303 10.69 6.08 32.21
C ALA A 303 11.21 7.21 31.32
N GLY A 304 11.37 6.94 30.02
CA GLY A 304 11.83 7.84 28.97
C GLY A 304 13.34 8.05 28.88
N GLN A 305 14.15 7.21 29.55
CA GLN A 305 15.61 7.28 29.45
C GLN A 305 16.17 6.62 28.18
N MET A 306 15.41 5.73 27.53
CA MET A 306 15.79 5.03 26.30
C MET A 306 14.55 4.91 25.38
N GLY A 307 14.68 4.26 24.22
CA GLY A 307 13.52 3.99 23.36
C GLY A 307 13.11 5.19 22.51
N SER A 308 14.04 6.05 22.11
CA SER A 308 13.71 7.25 21.32
C SER A 308 14.10 7.15 19.85
N VAL A 309 13.32 7.84 19.03
CA VAL A 309 13.65 8.14 17.64
C VAL A 309 14.38 9.49 17.57
N SER A 310 15.45 9.56 16.78
CA SER A 310 16.21 10.77 16.53
C SER A 310 15.90 11.32 15.15
N LEU A 311 15.09 12.39 15.08
CA LEU A 311 14.54 12.96 13.85
C LEU A 311 15.24 14.26 13.47
N GLN A 312 15.80 14.32 12.27
CA GLN A 312 16.37 15.54 11.71
C GLN A 312 15.32 16.59 11.33
N VAL A 313 15.50 17.83 11.80
CA VAL A 313 14.81 19.02 11.26
C VAL A 313 15.23 19.27 9.81
N ASN A 314 14.53 20.11 9.06
CA ASN A 314 14.87 20.35 7.65
C ASN A 314 16.36 20.78 7.52
N PRO A 315 17.21 20.01 6.81
CA PRO A 315 18.64 20.30 6.74
C PRO A 315 18.95 21.65 6.09
N LYS A 316 18.02 22.22 5.30
CA LYS A 316 18.18 23.55 4.70
C LYS A 316 18.11 24.68 5.73
N HIS A 317 17.51 24.44 6.90
CA HIS A 317 17.39 25.44 7.97
C HIS A 317 18.61 25.49 8.89
N HIS A 318 19.75 24.90 8.50
CA HIS A 318 20.90 24.71 9.40
C HIS A 318 21.49 25.99 10.01
N GLY A 319 21.27 27.15 9.39
CA GLY A 319 21.67 28.47 9.90
C GLY A 319 20.56 29.25 10.59
N ASP A 320 19.31 28.82 10.47
CA ASP A 320 18.12 29.54 10.93
C ASP A 320 17.54 28.90 12.20
N ALA A 321 17.79 29.55 13.33
CA ALA A 321 17.32 29.07 14.62
C ALA A 321 15.79 29.06 14.73
N GLU A 322 15.10 30.07 14.17
CA GLU A 322 13.66 30.20 14.30
C GLU A 322 12.94 29.13 13.48
N ALA A 323 13.39 28.90 12.25
CA ALA A 323 12.86 27.84 11.38
C ALA A 323 13.08 26.44 12.00
N MET A 324 14.26 26.16 12.55
CA MET A 324 14.51 24.89 13.25
C MET A 324 13.64 24.69 14.49
N ILE A 325 13.40 25.75 15.27
CA ILE A 325 12.50 25.70 16.44
C ILE A 325 11.08 25.38 15.97
N GLN A 326 10.59 26.10 14.95
CA GLN A 326 9.24 25.92 14.41
C GLN A 326 9.01 24.51 13.88
N ASP A 327 9.97 24.00 13.08
CA ASP A 327 9.93 22.63 12.54
C ASP A 327 9.79 21.62 13.68
N ALA A 328 10.68 21.70 14.68
CA ALA A 328 10.73 20.78 15.80
C ALA A 328 9.45 20.84 16.65
N THR A 329 9.01 22.04 17.07
CA THR A 329 7.82 22.16 17.93
C THR A 329 6.56 21.70 17.22
N SER A 330 6.41 22.05 15.94
CA SER A 330 5.23 21.66 15.16
C SER A 330 5.16 20.15 14.94
N LEU A 331 6.28 19.50 14.64
CA LEU A 331 6.33 18.03 14.51
C LEU A 331 6.08 17.33 15.83
N TYR A 332 6.64 17.87 16.92
CA TYR A 332 6.45 17.31 18.26
C TYR A 332 4.98 17.32 18.68
N GLU A 333 4.26 18.42 18.44
CA GLU A 333 2.84 18.56 18.77
C GLU A 333 1.95 17.60 17.95
N GLU A 334 2.22 17.44 16.66
CA GLU A 334 1.49 16.49 15.81
C GLU A 334 1.74 15.04 16.25
N LEU A 335 3.00 14.67 16.47
CA LEU A 335 3.36 13.32 16.93
C LEU A 335 2.81 13.03 18.34
N ALA A 336 2.75 14.03 19.22
CA ALA A 336 2.13 13.91 20.54
C ALA A 336 0.64 13.59 20.43
N ARG A 337 -0.08 14.23 19.49
CA ARG A 337 -1.48 13.93 19.21
C ARG A 337 -1.67 12.51 18.67
N ARG A 338 -0.84 12.09 17.73
CA ARG A 338 -0.96 10.76 17.09
C ARG A 338 -0.61 9.60 18.03
N ILE A 339 0.38 9.77 18.90
CA ILE A 339 0.76 8.75 19.88
C ILE A 339 -0.11 8.80 21.15
N GLY A 340 -0.83 9.90 21.39
CA GLY A 340 -1.68 10.08 22.56
C GLY A 340 -0.91 10.33 23.87
N GLY A 341 0.32 10.86 23.80
CA GLY A 341 1.21 11.01 24.95
C GLY A 341 2.47 11.81 24.64
N ILE A 342 3.45 11.78 25.55
CA ILE A 342 4.76 12.43 25.34
C ILE A 342 5.51 11.68 24.22
N PRO A 343 5.89 12.33 23.10
CA PRO A 343 6.69 11.68 22.06
C PRO A 343 8.02 11.16 22.58
N ASN A 344 8.37 9.91 22.23
CA ASN A 344 9.70 9.33 22.44
C ASN A 344 10.65 9.78 21.32
N LEU A 345 10.93 11.08 21.27
CA LEU A 345 11.60 11.75 20.17
C LEU A 345 12.70 12.70 20.67
N VAL A 346 13.82 12.73 19.95
CA VAL A 346 14.82 13.79 20.04
C VAL A 346 15.03 14.43 18.66
N PHE A 347 15.19 15.75 18.60
CA PHE A 347 15.38 16.45 17.33
C PHE A 347 16.85 16.63 16.99
N LYS A 348 17.27 16.16 15.80
CA LYS A 348 18.63 16.40 15.34
C LYS A 348 18.80 17.85 14.89
N LEU A 349 19.75 18.54 15.50
CA LEU A 349 20.13 19.91 15.15
C LEU A 349 21.60 19.93 14.69
N PRO A 350 21.96 20.69 13.66
CA PRO A 350 23.34 20.82 13.24
C PRO A 350 24.13 21.64 14.26
N ALA A 351 25.42 21.32 14.43
CA ALA A 351 26.32 22.00 15.36
C ALA A 351 26.81 23.35 14.80
N THR A 352 25.85 24.24 14.54
CA THR A 352 26.04 25.64 14.09
C THR A 352 25.61 26.60 15.20
N LEU A 353 25.89 27.91 15.06
CA LEU A 353 25.40 28.90 16.03
C LEU A 353 23.86 28.98 16.04
N GLY A 354 23.22 28.87 14.87
CA GLY A 354 21.76 28.73 14.76
C GLY A 354 21.24 27.51 15.51
N GLY A 355 21.89 26.36 15.35
CA GLY A 355 21.56 25.14 16.06
C GLY A 355 21.75 25.26 17.58
N LEU A 356 22.77 25.99 18.04
CA LEU A 356 22.99 26.25 19.47
C LEU A 356 21.85 27.07 20.08
N LYS A 357 21.38 28.10 19.36
CA LYS A 357 20.22 28.91 19.76
C LYS A 357 18.95 28.06 19.84
N ALA A 358 18.68 27.25 18.81
CA ALA A 358 17.54 26.33 18.78
C ALA A 358 17.61 25.28 19.91
N CYS A 359 18.78 24.70 20.15
CA CYS A 359 19.05 23.76 21.22
C CYS A 359 18.63 24.33 22.59
N ARG A 360 19.03 25.57 22.88
CA ARG A 360 18.68 26.24 24.15
C ARG A 360 17.16 26.36 24.32
N VAL A 361 16.43 26.73 23.27
CA VAL A 361 14.98 26.90 23.33
C VAL A 361 14.28 25.55 23.49
N LEU A 362 14.62 24.55 22.68
CA LEU A 362 13.98 23.24 22.70
C LEU A 362 14.24 22.50 24.03
N THR A 363 15.50 22.47 24.48
CA THR A 363 15.85 21.82 25.74
C THR A 363 15.26 22.55 26.95
N GLY A 364 15.06 23.87 26.88
CA GLY A 364 14.34 24.65 27.89
C GLY A 364 12.84 24.30 27.97
N LYS A 365 12.23 23.90 26.86
CA LYS A 365 10.86 23.38 26.77
C LYS A 365 10.73 21.90 27.18
N GLY A 366 11.83 21.26 27.60
CA GLY A 366 11.85 19.83 27.93
C GLY A 366 11.98 18.90 26.72
N ILE A 367 12.17 19.43 25.51
CA ILE A 367 12.30 18.64 24.28
C ILE A 367 13.77 18.24 24.11
N GLY A 368 14.02 16.93 24.00
CA GLY A 368 15.36 16.40 23.79
C GLY A 368 15.89 16.72 22.39
N VAL A 369 17.21 16.90 22.28
CA VAL A 369 17.89 17.18 21.00
C VAL A 369 19.02 16.19 20.76
N ASN A 370 19.42 16.02 19.51
CA ASN A 370 20.60 15.28 19.10
C ASN A 370 21.49 16.18 18.23
N ILE A 371 22.66 16.56 18.72
CA ILE A 371 23.52 17.47 17.98
C ILE A 371 24.34 16.69 16.95
N THR A 372 24.20 17.05 15.67
CA THR A 372 24.84 16.41 14.50
C THR A 372 25.63 17.44 13.68
N VAL A 373 26.24 17.05 12.56
CA VAL A 373 27.19 17.89 11.80
C VAL A 373 28.29 18.41 12.74
N ASN A 374 28.78 17.49 13.57
CA ASN A 374 29.70 17.75 14.66
C ASN A 374 30.93 16.86 14.51
N PHE A 375 32.10 17.48 14.59
CA PHE A 375 33.38 16.83 14.29
C PHE A 375 34.51 17.30 15.22
N GLY A 376 34.21 18.08 16.27
CA GLY A 376 35.26 18.71 17.05
C GLY A 376 34.81 19.24 18.40
N LEU A 377 35.74 19.29 19.35
CA LEU A 377 35.48 19.69 20.74
C LEU A 377 35.00 21.13 20.86
N PHE A 378 35.45 22.02 19.98
CA PHE A 378 34.99 23.42 19.95
C PHE A 378 33.49 23.56 19.64
N GLN A 379 32.90 22.58 18.94
CA GLN A 379 31.46 22.48 18.74
C GLN A 379 30.81 21.72 19.90
N LEU A 380 31.25 20.48 20.15
CA LEU A 380 30.66 19.56 21.15
C LEU A 380 30.50 20.17 22.54
N LEU A 381 31.54 20.80 23.08
CA LEU A 381 31.57 21.28 24.45
C LEU A 381 30.58 22.44 24.68
N ARG A 382 30.37 23.30 23.67
CA ARG A 382 29.39 24.40 23.73
C ARG A 382 27.96 23.87 23.83
N PHE A 383 27.65 22.81 23.09
CA PHE A 383 26.34 22.18 23.18
C PHE A 383 26.17 21.39 24.47
N ALA A 384 27.22 20.77 25.00
CA ALA A 384 27.19 20.10 26.30
C ALA A 384 26.76 21.07 27.41
N GLU A 385 27.28 22.31 27.42
CA GLU A 385 26.86 23.35 28.37
C GLU A 385 25.38 23.69 28.23
N VAL A 386 24.90 23.98 27.02
CA VAL A 386 23.50 24.37 26.78
C VAL A 386 22.53 23.25 27.16
N ILE A 387 22.84 22.01 26.80
CA ILE A 387 22.05 20.84 27.22
C ILE A 387 22.08 20.72 28.74
N ASN A 388 23.24 20.98 29.37
CA ASN A 388 23.36 20.90 30.81
C ASN A 388 22.44 21.90 31.54
N ASP A 389 22.18 23.05 30.94
CA ASP A 389 21.30 24.06 31.51
C ASP A 389 19.81 23.78 31.28
N GLY A 390 19.46 23.03 30.23
CA GLY A 390 18.08 22.70 29.86
C GLY A 390 17.35 21.74 30.82
N SER A 391 16.06 21.52 30.55
CA SER A 391 15.13 20.68 31.33
C SER A 391 14.74 19.38 30.63
N ALA A 392 15.21 19.15 29.40
CA ALA A 392 14.97 17.92 28.65
C ALA A 392 15.38 16.66 29.42
N GLN A 393 14.64 15.58 29.17
CA GLN A 393 14.86 14.29 29.84
C GLN A 393 16.24 13.72 29.57
N TYR A 394 16.64 13.72 28.31
CA TYR A 394 18.01 13.58 27.87
C TYR A 394 18.18 14.23 26.49
N SER A 395 19.42 14.51 26.14
CA SER A 395 19.83 14.94 24.81
C SER A 395 21.13 14.22 24.45
N VAL A 396 21.48 14.29 23.18
CA VAL A 396 22.54 13.50 22.57
C VAL A 396 23.55 14.43 21.90
N LEU A 397 24.83 14.10 22.02
CA LEU A 397 25.94 14.75 21.32
C LEU A 397 26.56 13.74 20.35
N SER A 398 26.18 13.80 19.08
CA SER A 398 26.66 12.84 18.07
C SER A 398 27.94 13.33 17.42
N GLU A 399 29.02 12.57 17.58
CA GLU A 399 30.25 12.77 16.83
C GLU A 399 30.24 11.89 15.57
N MET A 400 30.45 12.51 14.40
CA MET A 400 30.36 11.82 13.11
C MET A 400 31.71 11.26 12.69
N ASN A 401 32.18 10.22 13.38
CA ASN A 401 33.55 9.72 13.28
C ASN A 401 34.04 9.50 11.84
N GLY A 402 33.30 8.71 11.07
CA GLY A 402 33.68 8.37 9.70
C GLY A 402 33.62 9.52 8.71
N ARG A 403 33.05 10.66 9.09
CA ARG A 403 33.05 11.89 8.28
C ARG A 403 34.19 12.84 8.64
N LEU A 404 34.86 12.66 9.79
CA LEU A 404 36.10 13.35 10.11
C LEU A 404 37.33 12.56 9.63
N ALA A 405 37.33 11.23 9.79
CA ALA A 405 38.48 10.38 9.50
C ALA A 405 38.97 10.49 8.05
N PHE A 406 38.06 10.53 7.06
CA PHE A 406 38.45 10.58 5.65
C PHE A 406 38.98 11.94 5.20
N PRO A 407 38.38 13.09 5.59
CA PRO A 407 39.02 14.39 5.37
C PRO A 407 40.42 14.50 5.97
N VAL A 408 40.64 14.01 7.21
CA VAL A 408 41.97 13.98 7.83
C VAL A 408 42.95 13.11 7.03
N ARG A 409 42.50 11.93 6.57
CA ARG A 409 43.29 11.08 5.67
C ARG A 409 43.68 11.84 4.41
N ASP A 410 42.73 12.47 3.74
CA ASP A 410 42.95 13.11 2.45
C ASP A 410 43.89 14.32 2.57
N GLU A 411 43.78 15.10 3.65
CA GLU A 411 44.71 16.18 4.00
C GLU A 411 46.15 15.65 4.19
N LEU A 412 46.31 14.60 4.99
CA LEU A 412 47.63 14.02 5.27
C LEU A 412 48.23 13.32 4.05
N LEU A 413 47.42 12.63 3.23
CA LEU A 413 47.88 12.02 1.99
C LEU A 413 48.33 13.07 0.97
N ALA A 414 47.64 14.22 0.89
CA ALA A 414 48.09 15.33 0.05
C ALA A 414 49.44 15.90 0.52
N ALA A 415 49.72 15.85 1.83
CA ALA A 415 50.99 16.26 2.43
C ALA A 415 52.08 15.17 2.41
N LEU A 416 51.76 13.94 1.96
CA LEU A 416 52.66 12.78 2.02
C LEU A 416 54.07 13.01 1.46
N PRO A 417 54.28 13.74 0.33
CA PRO A 417 55.63 14.02 -0.16
C PRO A 417 56.52 14.76 0.85
N THR A 418 55.93 15.60 1.71
CA THR A 418 56.65 16.31 2.77
C THR A 418 56.79 15.43 4.02
N LEU A 419 55.74 14.70 4.38
CA LEU A 419 55.72 13.80 5.54
C LEU A 419 56.70 12.62 5.38
N ALA A 420 56.92 12.15 4.16
CA ALA A 420 57.89 11.09 3.86
C ALA A 420 59.32 11.49 4.26
N ALA A 421 59.68 12.78 4.19
CA ALA A 421 60.97 13.27 4.65
C ALA A 421 61.14 13.19 6.18
N LEU A 422 60.03 13.07 6.93
CA LEU A 422 59.99 12.85 8.38
C LEU A 422 59.88 11.36 8.74
N GLY A 423 59.91 10.47 7.75
CA GLY A 423 59.78 9.02 7.95
C GLY A 423 58.33 8.53 8.09
N ILE A 424 57.33 9.36 7.80
CA ILE A 424 55.91 8.98 7.85
C ILE A 424 55.51 8.37 6.51
N THR A 425 54.94 7.16 6.55
CA THR A 425 54.51 6.41 5.36
C THR A 425 53.02 6.61 5.06
N GLU A 426 52.56 6.18 3.87
CA GLU A 426 51.12 6.15 3.55
C GLU A 426 50.33 5.29 4.53
N ALA A 427 50.90 4.17 4.97
CA ALA A 427 50.28 3.30 5.96
C ALA A 427 50.08 4.04 7.29
N ASP A 428 51.06 4.84 7.73
CA ASP A 428 50.99 5.63 8.96
C ASP A 428 49.88 6.69 8.88
N VAL A 429 49.77 7.35 7.73
CA VAL A 429 48.68 8.29 7.46
C VAL A 429 47.31 7.64 7.55
N ARG A 430 47.13 6.48 6.90
CA ARG A 430 45.83 5.79 6.86
C ARG A 430 45.41 5.26 8.24
N GLU A 431 46.34 4.65 8.96
CA GLU A 431 46.11 4.22 10.35
C GLU A 431 45.74 5.42 11.23
N ALA A 432 46.56 6.47 11.23
CA ALA A 432 46.34 7.63 12.08
C ALA A 432 45.02 8.35 11.78
N ALA A 433 44.65 8.44 10.50
CA ALA A 433 43.39 9.03 10.09
C ALA A 433 42.17 8.23 10.59
N ALA A 434 42.24 6.89 10.62
CA ALA A 434 41.16 6.06 11.20
C ALA A 434 41.00 6.29 12.71
N TRP A 435 42.09 6.60 13.42
CA TRP A 435 42.06 6.95 14.84
C TRP A 435 41.61 8.39 15.12
N SER A 436 41.72 9.30 14.17
CA SER A 436 41.54 10.74 14.39
C SER A 436 40.23 11.09 15.14
N ALA A 437 39.10 10.57 14.69
CA ALA A 437 37.81 10.85 15.33
C ALA A 437 37.60 10.06 16.63
N VAL A 438 38.11 8.83 16.72
CA VAL A 438 38.11 8.04 17.95
C VAL A 438 38.83 8.81 19.07
N ILE A 439 39.97 9.44 18.76
CA ILE A 439 40.73 10.26 19.70
C ILE A 439 39.92 11.48 20.18
N VAL A 440 39.31 12.22 19.25
CA VAL A 440 38.46 13.38 19.56
C VAL A 440 37.32 12.95 20.49
N PHE A 441 36.69 11.81 20.20
CA PHE A 441 35.59 11.28 20.99
C PHE A 441 36.02 10.79 22.38
N LYS A 442 37.12 10.03 22.49
CA LYS A 442 37.71 9.63 23.79
C LYS A 442 37.99 10.86 24.65
N ARG A 443 38.53 11.92 24.04
CA ARG A 443 38.81 13.18 24.74
C ARG A 443 37.54 13.92 25.15
N LEU A 444 36.50 13.97 24.32
CA LEU A 444 35.20 14.53 24.69
C LEU A 444 34.69 13.86 25.96
N HIS A 445 34.67 12.52 25.96
CA HIS A 445 34.15 11.75 27.08
C HIS A 445 34.92 12.03 28.36
N ALA A 446 36.26 12.02 28.30
CA ALA A 446 37.11 12.35 29.44
C ALA A 446 36.83 13.75 30.00
N LEU A 447 36.74 14.77 29.14
CA LEU A 447 36.47 16.14 29.57
C LEU A 447 35.09 16.29 30.23
N MET A 448 34.06 15.63 29.68
CA MET A 448 32.71 15.68 30.25
C MET A 448 32.66 14.99 31.62
N ASP A 449 33.37 13.86 31.77
CA ASP A 449 33.49 13.13 33.04
C ASP A 449 34.26 13.94 34.10
N GLU A 450 35.39 14.54 33.73
CA GLU A 450 36.17 15.43 34.60
C GLU A 450 35.37 16.65 35.09
N LYS A 451 34.42 17.14 34.28
CA LYS A 451 33.49 18.21 34.68
C LYS A 451 32.27 17.73 35.47
N GLY A 452 32.13 16.42 35.69
CA GLY A 452 31.02 15.85 36.43
C GLY A 452 29.67 16.07 35.74
N LEU A 453 29.65 16.11 34.41
CA LEU A 453 28.39 16.18 33.67
C LEU A 453 27.59 14.89 33.82
N ASP A 454 26.26 15.03 33.92
CA ASP A 454 25.36 13.88 33.99
C ASP A 454 25.24 13.21 32.62
N LEU A 455 26.07 12.20 32.38
CA LEU A 455 26.11 11.46 31.11
C LEU A 455 24.87 10.59 30.86
N ALA A 456 23.99 10.39 31.85
CA ALA A 456 22.68 9.77 31.59
C ALA A 456 21.73 10.75 30.89
N ARG A 457 21.92 12.06 31.13
CA ARG A 457 21.16 13.14 30.49
C ARG A 457 21.83 13.72 29.25
N ILE A 458 23.16 13.82 29.25
CA ILE A 458 23.95 14.34 28.13
C ILE A 458 24.71 13.17 27.54
N LYS A 459 24.10 12.46 26.60
CA LYS A 459 24.63 11.20 26.08
C LYS A 459 25.58 11.44 24.90
N PRO A 460 26.89 11.15 25.03
CA PRO A 460 27.78 11.11 23.88
C PRO A 460 27.37 9.95 22.97
N LEU A 461 27.30 10.21 21.67
CA LEU A 461 26.93 9.24 20.66
C LEU A 461 28.01 9.18 19.58
N VAL A 462 28.38 7.98 19.17
CA VAL A 462 29.24 7.77 17.99
C VAL A 462 28.36 7.40 16.81
N ALA A 463 28.52 8.13 15.71
CA ALA A 463 27.77 7.93 14.47
C ALA A 463 28.68 7.88 13.25
N SER A 464 28.08 7.54 12.11
CA SER A 464 28.75 7.53 10.81
C SER A 464 29.93 6.55 10.69
N LEU A 465 29.81 5.38 11.31
CA LEU A 465 30.86 4.36 11.40
C LEU A 465 31.34 3.89 10.01
N ARG A 466 32.62 3.52 9.90
CA ARG A 466 33.23 3.02 8.65
C ARG A 466 33.77 1.60 8.80
N ILE A 467 33.97 0.98 7.64
CA ILE A 467 34.71 -0.26 7.48
C ILE A 467 36.06 0.12 6.85
N TYR A 468 37.16 -0.13 7.55
CA TYR A 468 38.51 0.26 7.12
C TYR A 468 39.28 -0.88 6.43
N GLN A 469 38.67 -2.05 6.19
CA GLN A 469 39.36 -3.21 5.62
C GLN A 469 39.93 -2.95 4.20
N GLY A 470 41.09 -3.55 3.88
CA GLY A 470 41.58 -3.70 2.50
C GLY A 470 42.55 -2.64 1.96
N GLY A 471 43.10 -1.75 2.81
CA GLY A 471 44.10 -0.74 2.43
C GLY A 471 45.37 -0.79 3.31
N PRO A 472 46.51 -0.23 2.84
CA PRO A 472 47.77 -0.26 3.58
C PRO A 472 47.64 0.48 4.92
N GLY A 473 48.13 -0.13 6.01
CA GLY A 473 48.13 0.43 7.35
C GLY A 473 46.88 0.10 8.18
N TYR A 474 45.79 -0.32 7.56
CA TYR A 474 44.58 -0.73 8.28
C TYR A 474 44.69 -2.10 8.95
N ASP A 475 45.68 -2.90 8.55
CA ASP A 475 46.10 -4.13 9.21
C ASP A 475 46.69 -3.89 10.61
N ARG A 476 47.06 -2.64 10.93
CA ARG A 476 47.56 -2.23 12.25
C ARG A 476 46.47 -1.70 13.18
N LEU A 477 45.25 -1.51 12.68
CA LEU A 477 44.11 -1.15 13.53
C LEU A 477 43.73 -2.35 14.41
N PRO A 478 43.20 -2.10 15.63
CA PRO A 478 42.78 -3.18 16.52
C PRO A 478 41.72 -4.08 15.86
N THR A 479 40.87 -3.48 15.02
CA THR A 479 39.84 -4.16 14.22
C THR A 479 39.58 -3.34 12.95
N PRO A 480 38.89 -3.88 11.93
CA PRO A 480 38.41 -3.09 10.80
C PRO A 480 37.37 -2.00 11.15
N TYR A 481 36.93 -1.93 12.41
CA TYR A 481 35.87 -1.03 12.91
C TYR A 481 36.29 -0.32 14.22
N PRO A 482 37.41 0.42 14.25
CA PRO A 482 37.90 1.07 15.47
C PRO A 482 36.88 2.06 16.04
N ASP A 483 36.02 2.66 15.21
CA ASP A 483 34.93 3.53 15.65
C ASP A 483 33.96 2.85 16.62
N VAL A 484 33.87 1.52 16.61
CA VAL A 484 33.03 0.71 17.49
C VAL A 484 33.87 0.12 18.63
N SER A 485 34.88 -0.68 18.28
CA SER A 485 35.65 -1.45 19.27
C SER A 485 36.38 -0.59 20.29
N GLU A 486 36.79 0.62 19.90
CA GLU A 486 37.51 1.55 20.77
C GLU A 486 36.61 2.54 21.50
N THR A 487 35.30 2.54 21.22
CA THR A 487 34.35 3.47 21.82
C THR A 487 33.28 2.78 22.67
N VAL A 488 33.30 1.45 22.74
CA VAL A 488 32.52 0.68 23.74
C VAL A 488 32.83 1.23 25.13
N GLY A 489 31.78 1.48 25.92
CA GLY A 489 31.86 2.23 27.17
C GLY A 489 31.23 3.62 27.07
N THR A 490 30.97 4.11 25.86
CA THR A 490 30.20 5.35 25.63
C THR A 490 28.70 5.14 25.89
N ARG A 491 27.89 6.20 25.80
CA ARG A 491 26.44 6.12 26.05
C ARG A 491 25.67 5.54 24.87
N ILE A 492 25.92 5.95 23.63
CA ILE A 492 25.21 5.42 22.46
C ILE A 492 26.20 5.15 21.32
N ILE A 493 26.07 4.00 20.65
CA ILE A 493 26.72 3.74 19.35
C ILE A 493 25.62 3.43 18.33
N THR A 494 25.54 4.21 17.25
CA THR A 494 24.59 3.96 16.16
C THR A 494 25.27 3.24 15.01
N ILE A 495 24.76 2.06 14.67
CA ILE A 495 25.40 1.17 13.71
C ILE A 495 24.58 1.09 12.42
N PHE A 496 25.24 1.30 11.28
CA PHE A 496 24.63 1.06 9.97
C PHE A 496 24.44 -0.44 9.72
N PRO A 497 23.39 -0.85 9.00
CA PRO A 497 23.13 -2.26 8.70
C PRO A 497 24.33 -3.00 8.09
N ASN A 498 25.05 -2.37 7.16
CA ASN A 498 26.23 -2.98 6.54
C ASN A 498 27.42 -3.10 7.49
N VAL A 499 27.58 -2.17 8.43
CA VAL A 499 28.64 -2.24 9.44
C VAL A 499 28.29 -3.30 10.48
N ARG A 500 27.03 -3.35 10.95
CA ARG A 500 26.53 -4.41 11.83
C ARG A 500 26.75 -5.80 11.22
N HIS A 501 26.30 -5.97 9.98
CA HIS A 501 26.44 -7.24 9.29
C HIS A 501 27.91 -7.66 9.19
N ALA A 502 28.80 -6.73 8.84
CA ALA A 502 30.23 -7.01 8.74
C ALA A 502 30.84 -7.37 10.10
N ILE A 503 30.49 -6.64 11.16
CA ILE A 503 30.85 -6.96 12.55
C ILE A 503 30.43 -8.38 12.92
N ASP A 504 29.17 -8.77 12.64
CA ASP A 504 28.65 -10.11 12.93
C ASP A 504 29.29 -11.22 12.05
N GLN A 505 30.07 -10.88 11.03
CA GLN A 505 30.85 -11.86 10.24
C GLN A 505 32.28 -12.06 10.75
N GLU A 506 32.78 -11.21 11.65
CA GLU A 506 34.11 -11.38 12.23
C GLU A 506 34.10 -12.52 13.26
N ALA A 507 34.98 -13.50 13.08
CA ALA A 507 35.00 -14.70 13.94
C ALA A 507 35.52 -14.40 15.36
N GLU A 508 36.48 -13.48 15.48
CA GLU A 508 37.13 -13.12 16.74
C GLU A 508 37.16 -11.58 16.85
N LEU A 509 36.15 -10.99 17.51
CA LEU A 509 36.06 -9.56 17.76
C LEU A 509 35.95 -9.31 19.27
N GLU A 510 36.89 -8.55 19.83
CA GLU A 510 36.88 -8.17 21.24
C GLU A 510 36.25 -6.79 21.41
N LEU A 511 35.17 -6.73 22.20
CA LEU A 511 34.42 -5.51 22.49
C LEU A 511 34.34 -5.36 24.01
N HIS A 512 35.00 -4.35 24.56
CA HIS A 512 35.08 -4.18 26.01
C HIS A 512 34.97 -2.69 26.41
N ALA A 513 34.15 -2.39 27.41
CA ALA A 513 33.88 -1.01 27.84
C ALA A 513 35.12 -0.23 28.31
N ALA A 514 36.16 -0.93 28.75
CA ALA A 514 37.42 -0.29 29.15
C ALA A 514 38.22 0.29 27.97
N HIS A 515 37.94 -0.11 26.73
CA HIS A 515 38.65 0.42 25.56
C HIS A 515 38.45 1.92 25.37
N LEU A 516 37.30 2.47 25.77
CA LEU A 516 37.09 3.92 25.72
C LEU A 516 38.14 4.71 26.52
N ALA A 517 38.60 4.17 27.65
CA ALA A 517 39.64 4.78 28.49
C ALA A 517 41.06 4.33 28.11
N ALA A 518 41.21 3.37 27.20
CA ALA A 518 42.52 2.85 26.80
C ALA A 518 43.34 3.92 26.05
N PRO A 519 44.66 4.00 26.32
CA PRO A 519 45.52 4.99 25.69
C PRO A 519 45.63 4.75 24.19
N VAL A 520 45.66 5.84 23.43
CA VAL A 520 45.88 5.80 21.99
C VAL A 520 47.40 5.70 21.72
N PRO A 521 47.85 4.93 20.71
CA PRO A 521 49.27 4.79 20.42
C PRO A 521 49.96 6.14 20.11
N GLU A 522 51.10 6.42 20.74
CA GLU A 522 51.80 7.72 20.57
C GLU A 522 52.26 7.96 19.12
N HIS A 523 52.55 6.91 18.34
CA HIS A 523 52.91 7.08 16.93
C HIS A 523 51.77 7.64 16.07
N VAL A 524 50.52 7.39 16.46
CA VAL A 524 49.33 7.99 15.81
C VAL A 524 49.32 9.49 16.03
N PHE A 525 49.58 9.95 17.26
CA PHE A 525 49.65 11.39 17.58
C PHE A 525 50.75 12.11 16.80
N LYS A 526 51.91 11.49 16.59
CA LYS A 526 53.01 12.04 15.77
C LYS A 526 52.65 12.25 14.31
N VAL A 527 51.70 11.50 13.77
CA VAL A 527 51.20 11.75 12.41
C VAL A 527 50.13 12.84 12.42
N LEU A 528 49.23 12.79 13.41
CA LEU A 528 48.10 13.72 13.52
C LEU A 528 48.50 15.16 13.88
N GLU A 529 49.68 15.40 14.47
CA GLU A 529 50.23 16.75 14.67
C GLU A 529 50.51 17.49 13.34
N HIS A 530 50.43 16.81 12.21
CA HIS A 530 50.55 17.41 10.88
C HIS A 530 49.21 17.68 10.18
N SER A 531 48.08 17.32 10.78
CA SER A 531 46.73 17.57 10.23
C SER A 531 46.12 18.81 10.88
N GLU A 532 45.87 19.87 10.11
CA GLU A 532 45.17 21.06 10.64
C GLU A 532 43.70 20.77 10.91
N LEU A 533 43.08 19.87 10.13
CA LEU A 533 41.72 19.40 10.39
C LEU A 533 41.62 18.71 11.75
N PHE A 534 42.52 17.78 12.06
CA PHE A 534 42.54 17.10 13.36
C PHE A 534 42.83 18.07 14.50
N LYS A 535 43.82 18.96 14.35
CA LYS A 535 44.11 19.99 15.37
C LYS A 535 42.88 20.83 15.70
N GLN A 536 42.15 21.29 14.69
CA GLN A 536 40.93 22.06 14.91
C GLN A 536 39.82 21.24 15.59
N ALA A 537 39.71 19.94 15.29
CA ALA A 537 38.77 19.05 15.95
C ALA A 537 39.14 18.76 17.42
N TYR A 538 40.44 18.59 17.70
CA TYR A 538 40.96 18.10 18.97
C TYR A 538 41.29 19.19 20.00
N TYR A 539 41.70 20.39 19.56
CA TYR A 539 42.18 21.44 20.45
C TYR A 539 41.04 22.13 21.22
N VAL A 540 41.23 22.32 22.53
CA VAL A 540 40.28 23.03 23.39
C VAL A 540 40.85 24.39 23.81
N ALA A 541 40.31 25.47 23.24
CA ALA A 541 40.77 26.82 23.55
C ALA A 541 40.22 27.38 24.87
N ASP A 542 39.08 26.86 25.32
CA ASP A 542 38.42 27.31 26.54
C ASP A 542 39.10 26.72 27.78
N LYS A 543 39.70 27.62 28.57
CA LYS A 543 40.39 27.27 29.82
C LYS A 543 39.47 26.72 30.90
N PHE A 544 38.16 26.97 30.81
CA PHE A 544 37.19 26.30 31.67
C PHE A 544 37.26 24.80 31.47
N TRP A 545 37.29 24.35 30.22
CA TRP A 545 37.32 22.93 29.87
C TRP A 545 38.70 22.33 30.04
N SER A 546 39.73 22.97 29.50
CA SER A 546 41.11 22.48 29.54
C SER A 546 42.09 23.58 29.98
N PRO A 547 42.47 23.62 31.27
CA PRO A 547 43.38 24.65 31.78
C PRO A 547 44.79 24.58 31.17
N ASN A 548 45.25 23.38 30.81
CA ASN A 548 46.59 23.08 30.32
C ASN A 548 46.52 22.33 28.98
N GLU A 549 46.48 23.07 27.88
CA GLU A 549 46.32 22.51 26.54
C GLU A 549 47.67 22.22 25.86
N ASP A 550 47.79 21.05 25.22
CA ASP A 550 48.99 20.68 24.47
C ASP A 550 49.14 21.55 23.21
N GLN A 551 50.18 22.39 23.19
CA GLN A 551 50.42 23.34 22.11
C GLN A 551 50.83 22.67 20.80
N ARG A 552 51.26 21.41 20.80
CA ARG A 552 51.51 20.64 19.57
C ARG A 552 50.27 20.56 18.67
N PHE A 553 49.09 20.51 19.30
CA PHE A 553 47.81 20.37 18.60
C PHE A 553 47.08 21.69 18.39
N ARG A 554 47.71 22.84 18.65
CA ARG A 554 47.08 24.14 18.40
C ARG A 554 46.97 24.37 16.89
N PRO A 555 45.76 24.55 16.32
CA PRO A 555 45.60 24.84 14.90
C PRO A 555 46.11 26.25 14.57
N ALA A 556 46.51 26.46 13.32
CA ALA A 556 46.99 27.76 12.84
C ALA A 556 45.95 28.88 13.04
N ARG A 557 44.67 28.55 12.86
CA ARG A 557 43.53 29.38 13.24
C ARG A 557 42.61 28.57 14.12
N VAL A 558 42.45 28.98 15.37
CA VAL A 558 41.48 28.40 16.29
C VAL A 558 40.09 28.92 15.94
N LEU A 559 39.19 28.05 15.49
CA LEU A 559 37.79 28.40 15.27
C LEU A 559 36.99 28.30 16.58
N ALA A 560 36.11 29.27 16.80
CA ALA A 560 35.00 29.19 17.74
C ALA A 560 33.70 28.94 16.99
N LEU A 561 32.65 28.45 17.68
CA LEU A 561 31.35 28.21 17.05
C LEU A 561 30.71 29.50 16.51
N GLU A 562 31.06 30.63 17.11
CA GLU A 562 30.66 31.98 16.74
C GLU A 562 31.31 32.46 15.42
N ASP A 563 32.38 31.80 14.95
CA ASP A 563 33.00 32.06 13.64
C ASP A 563 32.19 31.43 12.49
N GLU A 564 30.88 31.72 12.40
CA GLU A 564 29.93 31.00 11.53
C GLU A 564 30.43 30.76 10.09
N PRO A 565 30.95 31.76 9.35
CA PRO A 565 31.41 31.53 7.97
C PRO A 565 32.61 30.58 7.90
N ALA A 566 33.50 30.62 8.89
CA ALA A 566 34.68 29.78 8.92
C ALA A 566 34.33 28.34 9.34
N VAL A 567 33.40 28.17 10.28
CA VAL A 567 32.86 26.85 10.67
C VAL A 567 32.11 26.21 9.50
N ALA A 568 31.25 26.98 8.81
CA ALA A 568 30.52 26.49 7.64
C ALA A 568 31.46 26.10 6.47
N ALA A 569 32.60 26.79 6.34
CA ALA A 569 33.63 26.50 5.34
C ALA A 569 34.61 25.39 5.77
N TRP A 570 34.57 24.94 7.03
CA TRP A 570 35.44 23.87 7.50
C TRP A 570 35.04 22.56 6.81
N ALA A 571 36.01 21.88 6.19
CA ALA A 571 35.74 20.84 5.19
C ALA A 571 34.78 19.73 5.65
N PRO A 572 34.88 19.16 6.88
CA PRO A 572 33.92 18.16 7.36
C PRO A 572 32.47 18.69 7.45
N VAL A 573 32.29 19.94 7.90
CA VAL A 573 30.99 20.61 8.02
C VAL A 573 30.41 20.89 6.64
N GLN A 574 31.19 21.54 5.77
CA GLN A 574 30.76 21.93 4.43
C GLN A 574 30.29 20.71 3.62
N ALA A 575 31.10 19.65 3.62
CA ALA A 575 30.80 18.42 2.88
C ALA A 575 29.50 17.77 3.38
N THR A 576 29.30 17.74 4.70
CA THR A 576 28.12 17.10 5.31
C THR A 576 26.84 17.90 5.09
N LEU A 577 26.88 19.23 5.26
CA LEU A 577 25.71 20.08 4.99
C LEU A 577 25.30 20.01 3.53
N LYS A 578 26.28 20.05 2.62
CA LYS A 578 26.04 19.92 1.18
C LYS A 578 25.35 18.59 0.85
N GLU A 579 25.89 17.48 1.33
CA GLU A 579 25.32 16.15 1.06
C GLU A 579 23.89 16.01 1.63
N PHE A 580 23.64 16.53 2.83
CA PHE A 580 22.30 16.49 3.44
C PHE A 580 21.29 17.34 2.66
N GLY A 581 21.69 18.53 2.21
CA GLY A 581 20.86 19.39 1.34
C GLY A 581 20.51 18.69 0.02
N GLU A 582 21.52 18.20 -0.70
CA GLU A 582 21.32 17.49 -1.97
C GLU A 582 20.48 16.23 -1.81
N SER A 583 20.59 15.54 -0.68
CA SER A 583 19.80 14.35 -0.40
C SER A 583 18.34 14.67 -0.08
N TYR A 584 18.09 15.77 0.64
CA TYR A 584 16.74 16.26 0.84
C TYR A 584 16.07 16.59 -0.50
N ASP A 585 16.80 17.26 -1.41
CA ASP A 585 16.29 17.58 -2.74
C ASP A 585 15.94 16.34 -3.56
N ARG A 586 16.76 15.28 -3.50
CA ARG A 586 16.45 13.99 -4.17
C ARG A 586 15.20 13.34 -3.59
N PHE A 587 15.08 13.27 -2.27
CA PHE A 587 13.92 12.71 -1.59
C PHE A 587 12.63 13.45 -1.96
N VAL A 588 12.66 14.78 -1.87
CA VAL A 588 11.55 15.66 -2.26
C VAL A 588 11.19 15.46 -3.73
N THR A 589 12.18 15.40 -4.62
CA THR A 589 11.97 15.17 -6.06
C THR A 589 11.25 13.83 -6.32
N ARG A 590 11.69 12.76 -5.65
CA ARG A 590 11.08 11.43 -5.78
C ARG A 590 9.62 11.42 -5.29
N LEU A 591 9.33 12.12 -4.19
CA LEU A 591 7.96 12.27 -3.67
C LEU A 591 7.06 13.06 -4.61
N VAL A 592 7.54 14.17 -5.18
CA VAL A 592 6.75 14.98 -6.12
C VAL A 592 6.51 14.23 -7.44
N GLN A 593 7.43 13.34 -7.83
CA GLN A 593 7.27 12.47 -9.01
C GLN A 593 6.30 11.31 -8.79
N LEU A 594 5.95 10.97 -7.53
CA LEU A 594 4.90 10.01 -7.26
C LEU A 594 3.58 10.57 -7.76
N LYS A 595 2.98 9.86 -8.71
CA LYS A 595 1.56 10.01 -8.98
C LYS A 595 0.81 9.35 -7.81
N PRO A 596 -0.30 9.92 -7.31
CA PRO A 596 -1.09 9.26 -6.27
C PRO A 596 -1.42 7.84 -6.73
N ASN A 597 -0.81 6.82 -6.10
CA ASN A 597 -1.28 5.46 -6.32
C ASN A 597 -2.63 5.36 -5.63
N LYS A 598 -3.63 4.95 -6.43
CA LYS A 598 -4.92 4.51 -5.92
C LYS A 598 -4.66 3.46 -4.83
N GLU A 599 -5.49 3.44 -3.79
CA GLU A 599 -5.65 2.28 -2.89
C GLU A 599 -5.48 0.97 -3.67
N PRO A 600 -4.95 -0.12 -3.06
CA PRO A 600 -4.83 -1.40 -3.76
C PRO A 600 -6.15 -1.71 -4.46
N ALA A 601 -6.11 -1.69 -5.79
CA ALA A 601 -7.33 -1.67 -6.57
C ALA A 601 -8.11 -2.94 -6.25
N MET A 602 -9.37 -2.80 -5.83
CA MET A 602 -10.25 -3.96 -5.56
C MET A 602 -10.42 -4.84 -6.82
N PHE A 603 -10.06 -4.28 -7.98
CA PHE A 603 -10.09 -4.88 -9.29
C PHE A 603 -8.75 -4.74 -10.03
N SER A 604 -8.47 -5.67 -10.95
CA SER A 604 -7.31 -5.62 -11.83
C SER A 604 -7.63 -6.24 -13.19
N PHE A 605 -6.85 -5.88 -14.21
CA PHE A 605 -7.03 -6.46 -15.55
C PHE A 605 -6.77 -7.97 -15.52
N ASP A 606 -5.76 -8.43 -14.78
CA ASP A 606 -5.43 -9.85 -14.69
C ASP A 606 -6.57 -10.69 -14.10
N LYS A 607 -7.23 -10.18 -13.04
CA LYS A 607 -8.40 -10.85 -12.44
C LYS A 607 -9.59 -10.86 -13.41
N ALA A 608 -9.87 -9.74 -14.08
CA ALA A 608 -10.92 -9.67 -15.09
C ALA A 608 -10.70 -10.67 -16.24
N ILE A 609 -9.47 -10.73 -16.76
CA ILE A 609 -9.05 -11.67 -17.80
C ILE A 609 -9.19 -13.12 -17.33
N ALA A 610 -8.78 -13.42 -16.09
CA ALA A 610 -8.88 -14.75 -15.51
C ALA A 610 -10.35 -15.22 -15.42
N LEU A 611 -11.25 -14.36 -14.92
CA LEU A 611 -12.69 -14.66 -14.84
C LEU A 611 -13.31 -14.94 -16.21
N LEU A 612 -12.97 -14.16 -17.24
CA LEU A 612 -13.47 -14.38 -18.61
C LEU A 612 -12.93 -15.69 -19.22
N ARG A 613 -11.66 -16.02 -18.95
CA ARG A 613 -11.06 -17.30 -19.36
C ARG A 613 -11.69 -18.48 -18.64
N GLU A 614 -12.03 -18.34 -17.37
CA GLU A 614 -12.76 -19.37 -16.62
C GLU A 614 -14.18 -19.58 -17.21
N PHE A 615 -14.86 -18.48 -17.55
CA PHE A 615 -16.21 -18.51 -18.06
C PHE A 615 -16.35 -19.18 -19.44
N LYS A 616 -15.52 -18.81 -20.42
CA LYS A 616 -15.65 -19.31 -21.81
C LYS A 616 -14.49 -20.18 -22.30
N GLY A 617 -13.38 -20.24 -21.57
CA GLY A 617 -12.20 -21.03 -21.97
C GLY A 617 -11.72 -20.67 -23.38
N SER A 618 -11.48 -21.69 -24.19
CA SER A 618 -11.03 -21.53 -25.58
C SER A 618 -12.11 -21.06 -26.56
N ASN A 619 -13.38 -20.93 -26.14
CA ASN A 619 -14.50 -20.54 -27.00
C ASN A 619 -14.69 -19.01 -27.06
N TYR A 620 -13.75 -18.24 -26.51
CA TYR A 620 -13.77 -16.79 -26.56
C TYR A 620 -12.37 -16.22 -26.84
N THR A 621 -12.28 -15.35 -27.84
CA THR A 621 -11.05 -14.66 -28.22
C THR A 621 -11.21 -13.16 -28.01
N PHE A 622 -10.43 -12.56 -27.12
CA PHE A 622 -10.59 -11.15 -26.77
C PHE A 622 -9.26 -10.45 -26.48
N GLY A 623 -9.29 -9.12 -26.52
CA GLY A 623 -8.11 -8.26 -26.30
C GLY A 623 -7.89 -7.30 -27.45
N SER A 624 -6.70 -6.74 -27.55
CA SER A 624 -6.32 -5.84 -28.65
C SER A 624 -5.83 -6.66 -29.86
N GLY A 625 -6.31 -6.29 -31.05
CA GLY A 625 -5.80 -6.82 -32.33
C GLY A 625 -6.22 -8.25 -32.65
N VAL A 626 -7.28 -8.77 -32.04
CA VAL A 626 -7.69 -10.17 -32.20
C VAL A 626 -8.52 -10.47 -33.46
N LEU A 627 -8.97 -9.45 -34.21
CA LEU A 627 -9.80 -9.64 -35.42
C LEU A 627 -9.16 -10.55 -36.48
N ASP A 628 -7.84 -10.60 -36.59
CA ASP A 628 -7.16 -11.41 -37.61
C ASP A 628 -7.29 -12.92 -37.36
N GLN A 629 -7.75 -13.32 -36.16
CA GLN A 629 -7.96 -14.72 -35.79
C GLN A 629 -9.33 -15.27 -36.24
N VAL A 630 -10.23 -14.41 -36.73
CA VAL A 630 -11.62 -14.80 -37.11
C VAL A 630 -11.63 -15.95 -38.11
N GLY A 631 -10.79 -15.92 -39.14
CA GLY A 631 -10.70 -16.97 -40.15
C GLY A 631 -10.34 -18.33 -39.56
N ALA A 632 -9.28 -18.39 -38.74
CA ALA A 632 -8.80 -19.62 -38.13
C ALA A 632 -9.81 -20.23 -37.14
N VAL A 633 -10.57 -19.38 -36.42
CA VAL A 633 -11.66 -19.81 -35.56
C VAL A 633 -12.81 -20.36 -36.39
N THR A 634 -13.23 -19.63 -37.42
CA THR A 634 -14.38 -19.99 -38.27
C THR A 634 -14.14 -21.31 -39.01
N ALA A 635 -12.93 -21.52 -39.55
CA ALA A 635 -12.56 -22.74 -40.28
C ALA A 635 -12.64 -24.04 -39.44
N ARG A 636 -12.66 -23.94 -38.11
CA ARG A 636 -12.88 -25.10 -37.21
C ARG A 636 -14.34 -25.50 -37.10
N LEU A 637 -15.26 -24.60 -37.47
CA LEU A 637 -16.70 -24.77 -37.34
C LEU A 637 -17.39 -25.02 -38.69
N GLY A 638 -16.89 -24.41 -39.76
CA GLY A 638 -17.42 -24.56 -41.12
C GLY A 638 -16.57 -23.85 -42.17
N HIS A 639 -16.83 -24.12 -43.44
CA HIS A 639 -16.08 -23.55 -44.58
C HIS A 639 -16.93 -22.69 -45.51
N ARG A 640 -18.24 -22.58 -45.27
CA ARG A 640 -19.20 -21.80 -46.04
C ARG A 640 -19.99 -20.86 -45.13
N ALA A 641 -19.43 -19.67 -44.92
CA ALA A 641 -19.94 -18.68 -44.00
C ALA A 641 -21.04 -17.79 -44.61
N ALA A 642 -22.11 -17.55 -43.85
CA ALA A 642 -22.93 -16.35 -44.04
C ALA A 642 -22.40 -15.25 -43.11
N PHE A 643 -22.01 -14.11 -43.67
CA PHE A 643 -21.45 -13.00 -42.91
C PHE A 643 -22.51 -11.89 -42.72
N VAL A 644 -23.10 -11.85 -41.52
CA VAL A 644 -24.04 -10.81 -41.10
C VAL A 644 -23.28 -9.62 -40.48
N TYR A 645 -23.56 -8.39 -40.89
CA TYR A 645 -22.83 -7.22 -40.40
C TYR A 645 -23.74 -6.02 -40.11
N THR A 646 -23.45 -5.30 -39.03
CA THR A 646 -24.14 -4.03 -38.72
C THR A 646 -23.75 -2.92 -39.70
N VAL A 647 -24.60 -1.93 -39.94
CA VAL A 647 -24.27 -0.77 -40.80
C VAL A 647 -24.00 0.45 -39.95
N TYR A 648 -22.79 1.00 -40.05
CA TYR A 648 -22.40 2.30 -39.49
C TYR A 648 -21.15 2.85 -40.20
N PRO A 649 -20.87 4.16 -40.12
CA PRO A 649 -19.71 4.76 -40.77
C PRO A 649 -18.38 4.12 -40.33
N GLY A 650 -17.55 3.70 -41.30
CA GLY A 650 -16.24 3.09 -41.06
C GLY A 650 -16.25 1.56 -40.84
N ASN A 651 -17.41 0.91 -40.83
CA ASN A 651 -17.50 -0.55 -40.67
C ASN A 651 -16.96 -1.33 -41.89
N ASP A 652 -16.87 -0.69 -43.06
CA ASP A 652 -16.34 -1.29 -44.29
C ASP A 652 -14.88 -1.76 -44.13
N VAL A 653 -14.10 -1.09 -43.28
CA VAL A 653 -12.73 -1.50 -42.94
C VAL A 653 -12.73 -2.83 -42.17
N LEU A 654 -13.63 -2.98 -41.20
CA LEU A 654 -13.75 -4.20 -40.41
C LEU A 654 -14.27 -5.37 -41.24
N ILE A 655 -15.29 -5.12 -42.08
CA ILE A 655 -15.84 -6.13 -43.00
C ILE A 655 -14.76 -6.64 -43.96
N ARG A 656 -13.93 -5.74 -44.53
CA ARG A 656 -12.81 -6.14 -45.40
C ARG A 656 -11.77 -6.95 -44.63
N ARG A 657 -11.38 -6.50 -43.43
CA ARG A 657 -10.38 -7.21 -42.59
C ARG A 657 -10.84 -8.63 -42.25
N ILE A 658 -12.09 -8.78 -41.83
CA ILE A 658 -12.68 -10.09 -41.49
C ILE A 658 -12.83 -10.96 -42.73
N SER A 659 -13.34 -10.42 -43.84
CA SER A 659 -13.45 -11.15 -45.11
C SER A 659 -12.07 -11.66 -45.59
N ASN A 660 -11.01 -10.86 -45.44
CA ASN A 660 -9.65 -11.27 -45.78
C ASN A 660 -9.14 -12.38 -44.86
N SER A 661 -9.40 -12.29 -43.54
CA SER A 661 -9.06 -13.35 -42.59
C SER A 661 -9.78 -14.66 -42.91
N LEU A 662 -11.09 -14.60 -43.23
CA LEU A 662 -11.89 -15.76 -43.67
C LEU A 662 -11.31 -16.40 -44.94
N ALA A 663 -11.03 -15.59 -45.96
CA ALA A 663 -10.45 -16.06 -47.22
C ALA A 663 -9.07 -16.71 -47.01
N ALA A 664 -8.21 -16.11 -46.18
CA ALA A 664 -6.89 -16.66 -45.86
C ALA A 664 -6.96 -18.03 -45.13
N ALA A 665 -8.04 -18.29 -44.40
CA ALA A 665 -8.30 -19.56 -43.73
C ALA A 665 -9.07 -20.57 -44.61
N GLY A 666 -9.35 -20.24 -45.88
CA GLY A 666 -10.10 -21.10 -46.79
C GLY A 666 -11.60 -21.19 -46.49
N VAL A 667 -12.18 -20.16 -45.87
CA VAL A 667 -13.63 -20.05 -45.63
C VAL A 667 -14.27 -19.20 -46.72
N GLU A 668 -15.21 -19.79 -47.47
CA GLU A 668 -16.02 -19.10 -48.48
C GLU A 668 -17.07 -18.21 -47.79
N VAL A 669 -17.18 -16.94 -48.19
CA VAL A 669 -18.31 -16.08 -47.80
C VAL A 669 -19.46 -16.28 -48.79
N ALA A 670 -20.42 -17.13 -48.44
CA ALA A 670 -21.58 -17.49 -49.27
C ALA A 670 -22.59 -16.35 -49.44
N ALA A 671 -22.70 -15.48 -48.44
CA ALA A 671 -23.55 -14.29 -48.48
C ALA A 671 -23.03 -13.21 -47.52
N LEU A 672 -23.13 -11.95 -47.95
CA LEU A 672 -23.02 -10.78 -47.10
C LEU A 672 -24.44 -10.29 -46.78
N ILE A 673 -24.81 -10.29 -45.52
CA ILE A 673 -26.17 -10.03 -45.04
C ILE A 673 -26.15 -8.78 -44.17
N GLU A 674 -26.98 -7.80 -44.50
CA GLU A 674 -27.15 -6.62 -43.66
C GLU A 674 -27.81 -6.99 -42.34
N GLY A 675 -27.25 -6.53 -41.22
CA GLY A 675 -27.72 -6.77 -39.86
C GLY A 675 -28.97 -5.97 -39.50
N ALA A 676 -29.34 -5.99 -38.22
CA ALA A 676 -30.54 -5.32 -37.74
C ALA A 676 -30.27 -3.86 -37.36
N ALA A 677 -31.28 -3.01 -37.52
CA ALA A 677 -31.30 -1.66 -36.98
C ALA A 677 -31.30 -1.66 -35.42
N PRO A 678 -31.04 -0.51 -34.77
CA PRO A 678 -31.11 -0.40 -33.31
C PRO A 678 -32.41 -0.97 -32.75
N ASN A 679 -32.31 -1.67 -31.61
CA ASN A 679 -33.39 -2.39 -30.93
C ASN A 679 -33.91 -3.66 -31.63
N ALA A 680 -33.27 -4.15 -32.68
CA ALA A 680 -33.61 -5.41 -33.36
C ALA A 680 -35.11 -5.52 -33.73
N PRO A 681 -35.59 -4.72 -34.70
CA PRO A 681 -36.97 -4.80 -35.18
C PRO A 681 -37.33 -6.20 -35.71
N ARG A 682 -38.60 -6.60 -35.51
CA ARG A 682 -39.14 -7.87 -36.05
C ARG A 682 -39.01 -7.98 -37.57
N GLU A 683 -39.07 -6.85 -38.27
CA GLU A 683 -38.95 -6.75 -39.72
C GLU A 683 -37.54 -7.15 -40.18
N ASP A 684 -36.51 -6.66 -39.47
CA ASP A 684 -35.11 -7.02 -39.74
C ASP A 684 -34.84 -8.49 -39.42
N LEU A 685 -35.37 -9.00 -38.30
CA LEU A 685 -35.31 -10.42 -37.98
C LEU A 685 -35.86 -11.29 -39.14
N THR A 686 -37.02 -10.90 -39.67
CA THR A 686 -37.67 -11.63 -40.77
C THR A 686 -36.81 -11.60 -42.04
N ARG A 687 -36.23 -10.43 -42.38
CA ARG A 687 -35.34 -10.29 -43.53
C ARG A 687 -34.09 -11.14 -43.39
N ILE A 688 -33.39 -11.06 -42.25
CA ILE A 688 -32.17 -11.82 -41.95
C ILE A 688 -32.46 -13.33 -42.01
N THR A 689 -33.60 -13.77 -41.46
CA THR A 689 -34.04 -15.18 -41.52
C THR A 689 -34.14 -15.67 -42.96
N GLY A 690 -34.78 -14.87 -43.83
CA GLY A 690 -34.93 -15.21 -45.25
C GLY A 690 -33.62 -15.23 -46.02
N GLU A 691 -32.69 -14.31 -45.72
CA GLU A 691 -31.37 -14.27 -46.36
C GLU A 691 -30.48 -15.44 -45.91
N LEU A 692 -30.47 -15.77 -44.62
CA LEU A 692 -29.77 -16.95 -44.10
C LEU A 692 -30.34 -18.25 -44.70
N ALA A 693 -31.68 -18.33 -44.90
CA ALA A 693 -32.33 -19.48 -45.55
C ALA A 693 -31.82 -19.70 -46.97
N ARG A 694 -31.66 -18.61 -47.75
CA ARG A 694 -31.16 -18.68 -49.12
C ARG A 694 -29.67 -18.99 -49.19
N ALA A 695 -28.87 -18.44 -48.27
CA ALA A 695 -27.43 -18.66 -48.22
C ALA A 695 -27.05 -20.10 -47.83
N ASN A 696 -27.87 -20.72 -46.98
CA ASN A 696 -27.69 -22.06 -46.41
C ASN A 696 -26.25 -22.33 -45.93
N PRO A 697 -25.74 -21.54 -44.97
CA PRO A 697 -24.37 -21.65 -44.50
C PRO A 697 -24.16 -22.84 -43.55
N ASP A 698 -22.91 -23.32 -43.47
CA ASP A 698 -22.48 -24.28 -42.44
C ASP A 698 -21.91 -23.59 -41.18
N VAL A 699 -21.65 -22.28 -41.25
CA VAL A 699 -21.27 -21.42 -40.12
C VAL A 699 -21.79 -19.99 -40.33
N ILE A 700 -22.25 -19.33 -39.28
CA ILE A 700 -22.67 -17.93 -39.33
C ILE A 700 -21.60 -17.08 -38.65
N VAL A 701 -21.08 -16.07 -39.36
CA VAL A 701 -20.20 -15.05 -38.79
C VAL A 701 -21.02 -13.77 -38.65
N VAL A 702 -21.08 -13.21 -37.44
CA VAL A 702 -21.85 -11.99 -37.19
C VAL A 702 -20.98 -10.90 -36.58
N LEU A 703 -20.98 -9.71 -37.17
CA LEU A 703 -20.26 -8.53 -36.71
C LEU A 703 -21.23 -7.42 -36.31
N GLY A 704 -21.27 -7.05 -35.03
CA GLY A 704 -22.03 -5.87 -34.62
C GLY A 704 -22.21 -5.71 -33.11
N GLY A 705 -23.12 -4.80 -32.76
CA GLY A 705 -23.63 -4.65 -31.39
C GLY A 705 -24.79 -5.60 -31.09
N GLY A 706 -25.39 -5.42 -29.90
CA GLY A 706 -26.43 -6.32 -29.39
C GLY A 706 -27.61 -6.56 -30.33
N SER A 707 -28.09 -5.53 -31.02
CA SER A 707 -29.24 -5.65 -31.94
C SER A 707 -28.99 -6.66 -33.07
N THR A 708 -27.86 -6.55 -33.77
CA THR A 708 -27.50 -7.45 -34.87
C THR A 708 -27.21 -8.86 -34.36
N LEU A 709 -26.54 -8.98 -33.21
CA LEU A 709 -26.25 -10.27 -32.58
C LEU A 709 -27.53 -11.01 -32.18
N ASP A 710 -28.45 -10.33 -31.50
CA ASP A 710 -29.71 -10.89 -31.04
C ASP A 710 -30.62 -11.28 -32.21
N ALA A 711 -30.76 -10.39 -33.21
CA ALA A 711 -31.53 -10.69 -34.41
C ALA A 711 -30.95 -11.88 -35.19
N THR A 712 -29.62 -12.01 -35.28
CA THR A 712 -28.98 -13.14 -35.98
C THR A 712 -29.20 -14.46 -35.23
N LYS A 713 -29.04 -14.47 -33.90
CA LYS A 713 -29.32 -15.66 -33.08
C LYS A 713 -30.78 -16.11 -33.26
N ALA A 714 -31.73 -15.17 -33.19
CA ALA A 714 -33.14 -15.48 -33.40
C ALA A 714 -33.44 -15.90 -34.85
N ALA A 715 -32.79 -15.31 -35.85
CA ALA A 715 -32.97 -15.66 -37.25
C ALA A 715 -32.53 -17.10 -37.54
N GLU A 716 -31.42 -17.54 -36.94
CA GLU A 716 -30.96 -18.92 -37.05
C GLU A 716 -31.94 -19.90 -36.40
N VAL A 717 -32.52 -19.55 -35.24
CA VAL A 717 -33.60 -20.33 -34.62
C VAL A 717 -34.79 -20.47 -35.56
N LEU A 718 -35.29 -19.36 -36.12
CA LEU A 718 -36.46 -19.37 -37.00
C LEU A 718 -36.23 -20.13 -38.30
N ARG A 719 -35.06 -19.93 -38.93
CA ARG A 719 -34.69 -20.61 -40.18
C ARG A 719 -34.61 -22.12 -39.99
N THR A 720 -34.01 -22.56 -38.88
CA THR A 720 -33.73 -23.98 -38.66
C THR A 720 -34.95 -24.70 -38.07
N LEU A 721 -35.61 -24.12 -37.07
CA LEU A 721 -36.71 -24.77 -36.33
C LEU A 721 -38.11 -24.44 -36.86
N GLY A 722 -38.25 -23.40 -37.70
CA GLY A 722 -39.52 -22.92 -38.23
C GLY A 722 -40.39 -22.19 -37.20
N GLY A 723 -41.63 -21.90 -37.55
CA GLY A 723 -42.55 -21.15 -36.68
C GLY A 723 -42.37 -19.63 -36.75
N THR A 724 -42.87 -18.93 -35.75
CA THR A 724 -42.78 -17.47 -35.59
C THR A 724 -41.96 -17.12 -34.35
N VAL A 725 -41.46 -15.89 -34.26
CA VAL A 725 -40.68 -15.46 -33.09
C VAL A 725 -41.49 -15.54 -31.78
N ASP A 726 -42.82 -15.39 -31.87
CA ASP A 726 -43.71 -15.46 -30.71
C ASP A 726 -43.73 -16.86 -30.07
N ASP A 727 -43.41 -17.92 -30.82
CA ASP A 727 -43.31 -19.30 -30.31
C ASP A 727 -42.11 -19.51 -29.38
N TYR A 728 -41.12 -18.60 -29.43
CA TYR A 728 -39.83 -18.75 -28.75
C TYR A 728 -39.61 -17.76 -27.61
N PHE A 729 -40.50 -16.80 -27.37
CA PHE A 729 -40.36 -15.91 -26.22
C PHE A 729 -40.50 -16.66 -24.89
N GLY A 730 -39.69 -16.25 -23.91
CA GLY A 730 -39.57 -16.91 -22.61
C GLY A 730 -38.31 -17.77 -22.49
N THR A 731 -38.30 -18.66 -21.49
CA THR A 731 -37.12 -19.46 -21.13
C THR A 731 -37.24 -20.89 -21.63
N GLY A 732 -36.20 -21.41 -22.28
CA GLY A 732 -36.06 -22.84 -22.64
C GLY A 732 -36.84 -23.32 -23.87
N LYS A 733 -37.53 -22.43 -24.59
CA LYS A 733 -38.41 -22.77 -25.72
C LYS A 733 -37.66 -23.27 -26.95
N VAL A 734 -36.45 -22.77 -27.19
CA VAL A 734 -35.61 -23.22 -28.32
C VAL A 734 -35.09 -24.62 -28.04
N THR A 735 -34.59 -24.88 -26.83
CA THR A 735 -34.15 -26.21 -26.39
C THR A 735 -35.27 -27.24 -26.46
N GLU A 736 -36.49 -26.89 -26.01
CA GLU A 736 -37.69 -27.74 -26.15
C GLU A 736 -37.93 -28.11 -27.63
N LYS A 737 -37.90 -27.12 -28.52
CA LYS A 737 -38.14 -27.34 -29.96
C LYS A 737 -37.02 -28.14 -30.65
N ILE A 738 -35.77 -27.95 -30.25
CA ILE A 738 -34.63 -28.76 -30.71
C ILE A 738 -34.85 -30.23 -30.35
N LYS A 739 -35.24 -30.52 -29.10
CA LYS A 739 -35.53 -31.89 -28.65
C LYS A 739 -36.67 -32.53 -29.45
N GLN A 740 -37.69 -31.75 -29.80
CA GLN A 740 -38.83 -32.24 -30.58
C GLN A 740 -38.49 -32.53 -32.05
N THR A 741 -37.67 -31.66 -32.68
CA THR A 741 -37.40 -31.73 -34.12
C THR A 741 -36.15 -32.54 -34.47
N GLY A 742 -35.24 -32.75 -33.51
CA GLY A 742 -33.94 -33.40 -33.72
C GLY A 742 -32.95 -32.57 -34.56
N LYS A 743 -33.31 -31.33 -34.89
CA LYS A 743 -32.46 -30.42 -35.68
C LYS A 743 -31.37 -29.78 -34.82
N LYS A 744 -30.27 -29.38 -35.45
CA LYS A 744 -29.17 -28.65 -34.81
C LYS A 744 -29.04 -27.27 -35.43
N LEU A 745 -28.82 -26.25 -34.60
CA LEU A 745 -28.55 -24.90 -35.06
C LEU A 745 -27.17 -24.83 -35.71
N THR A 746 -27.03 -23.99 -36.74
CA THR A 746 -25.73 -23.68 -37.35
C THR A 746 -24.83 -22.97 -36.34
N PRO A 747 -23.54 -23.36 -36.21
CA PRO A 747 -22.59 -22.67 -35.34
C PRO A 747 -22.49 -21.17 -35.63
N VAL A 748 -22.41 -20.36 -34.57
CA VAL A 748 -22.32 -18.90 -34.67
C VAL A 748 -20.97 -18.41 -34.12
N VAL A 749 -20.23 -17.66 -34.93
CA VAL A 749 -19.04 -16.88 -34.56
C VAL A 749 -19.48 -15.42 -34.33
N ALA A 750 -19.60 -15.02 -33.07
CA ALA A 750 -20.13 -13.72 -32.68
C ALA A 750 -19.02 -12.69 -32.41
N ILE A 751 -18.93 -11.66 -33.26
CA ILE A 751 -17.93 -10.59 -33.20
C ILE A 751 -18.58 -9.30 -32.68
N GLN A 752 -18.22 -8.90 -31.47
CA GLN A 752 -18.72 -7.69 -30.83
C GLN A 752 -17.99 -6.45 -31.34
N THR A 753 -18.74 -5.36 -31.59
CA THR A 753 -18.17 -4.06 -32.00
C THR A 753 -18.35 -2.93 -31.00
N ALA A 754 -19.01 -3.19 -29.86
CA ALA A 754 -19.32 -2.18 -28.86
C ALA A 754 -19.15 -2.72 -27.44
N ALA A 755 -18.46 -1.98 -26.57
CA ALA A 755 -18.42 -2.26 -25.13
C ALA A 755 -19.79 -1.89 -24.53
N SER A 756 -20.71 -2.87 -24.44
CA SER A 756 -22.11 -2.66 -24.07
C SER A 756 -22.80 -3.99 -23.69
N SER A 757 -23.76 -4.46 -24.49
CA SER A 757 -24.72 -5.53 -24.14
C SER A 757 -24.16 -6.91 -23.74
N GLY A 758 -22.89 -7.22 -24.03
CA GLY A 758 -22.36 -8.58 -23.87
C GLY A 758 -23.04 -9.66 -24.72
N ALA A 759 -23.88 -9.31 -25.70
CA ALA A 759 -24.75 -10.24 -26.44
C ALA A 759 -24.00 -11.37 -27.19
N HIS A 760 -22.71 -11.16 -27.49
CA HIS A 760 -21.83 -12.16 -28.09
C HIS A 760 -21.49 -13.32 -27.13
N LEU A 761 -21.72 -13.17 -25.82
CA LEU A 761 -21.41 -14.17 -24.79
C LEU A 761 -22.65 -14.88 -24.24
N THR A 762 -23.85 -14.39 -24.56
CA THR A 762 -25.05 -14.65 -23.74
C THR A 762 -26.13 -15.46 -24.46
N LYS A 763 -27.04 -16.04 -23.65
CA LYS A 763 -28.20 -16.84 -24.05
C LYS A 763 -29.44 -16.02 -24.44
N TYR A 764 -29.33 -14.69 -24.43
CA TYR A 764 -30.45 -13.79 -24.63
C TYR A 764 -30.58 -13.41 -26.10
N ALA A 765 -31.81 -13.26 -26.58
CA ALA A 765 -32.08 -12.53 -27.82
C ALA A 765 -33.30 -11.62 -27.61
N ASN A 766 -33.09 -10.30 -27.70
CA ASN A 766 -34.15 -9.32 -27.58
C ASN A 766 -34.67 -8.92 -28.97
N ILE A 767 -35.98 -8.95 -29.16
CA ILE A 767 -36.64 -8.56 -30.40
C ILE A 767 -37.74 -7.54 -30.10
N THR A 768 -37.77 -6.43 -30.85
CA THR A 768 -38.73 -5.34 -30.62
C THR A 768 -39.85 -5.39 -31.64
N ASP A 769 -41.08 -5.33 -31.14
CA ASP A 769 -42.24 -4.96 -31.94
C ASP A 769 -42.39 -3.43 -31.97
N VAL A 770 -42.02 -2.83 -33.10
CA VAL A 770 -42.01 -1.37 -33.27
C VAL A 770 -43.42 -0.78 -33.20
N HIS A 771 -44.46 -1.54 -33.57
CA HIS A 771 -45.83 -1.05 -33.59
C HIS A 771 -46.41 -0.91 -32.18
N SER A 772 -46.11 -1.87 -31.29
CA SER A 772 -46.54 -1.82 -29.89
C SER A 772 -45.54 -1.12 -28.97
N GLY A 773 -44.33 -0.82 -29.47
CA GLY A 773 -43.24 -0.26 -28.68
C GLY A 773 -42.74 -1.20 -27.59
N GLN A 774 -42.93 -2.52 -27.76
CA GLN A 774 -42.63 -3.53 -26.75
C GLN A 774 -41.46 -4.41 -27.18
N LYS A 775 -40.48 -4.54 -26.27
CA LYS A 775 -39.35 -5.46 -26.41
C LYS A 775 -39.67 -6.78 -25.74
N LYS A 776 -39.47 -7.89 -26.45
CA LYS A 776 -39.67 -9.25 -25.93
C LYS A 776 -38.36 -10.04 -25.95
N LEU A 777 -38.26 -11.03 -25.08
CA LEU A 777 -37.00 -11.71 -24.76
C LEU A 777 -37.09 -13.22 -24.97
N ILE A 778 -36.10 -13.78 -25.67
CA ILE A 778 -35.82 -15.22 -25.72
C ILE A 778 -34.64 -15.49 -24.78
N VAL A 779 -34.75 -16.53 -23.94
CA VAL A 779 -33.71 -16.95 -22.99
C VAL A 779 -33.43 -18.44 -23.17
N ASP A 780 -32.34 -18.81 -23.85
CA ASP A 780 -32.06 -20.21 -24.10
C ASP A 780 -30.57 -20.52 -24.29
N GLU A 781 -30.04 -21.47 -23.51
CA GLU A 781 -28.62 -21.89 -23.58
C GLU A 781 -28.25 -22.42 -24.97
N ALA A 782 -29.21 -22.97 -25.73
CA ALA A 782 -28.97 -23.45 -27.09
C ALA A 782 -28.58 -22.33 -28.07
N MET A 783 -28.84 -21.07 -27.73
CA MET A 783 -28.55 -19.90 -28.56
C MET A 783 -27.22 -19.22 -28.24
N VAL A 784 -26.50 -19.68 -27.22
CA VAL A 784 -25.19 -19.13 -26.86
C VAL A 784 -24.26 -19.31 -28.07
N PRO A 785 -23.59 -18.25 -28.56
CA PRO A 785 -22.68 -18.35 -29.69
C PRO A 785 -21.61 -19.42 -29.46
N THR A 786 -21.30 -20.18 -30.50
CA THR A 786 -20.34 -21.29 -30.45
C THR A 786 -18.94 -20.78 -30.20
N HIS A 787 -18.58 -19.65 -30.81
CA HIS A 787 -17.34 -18.94 -30.51
C HIS A 787 -17.61 -17.44 -30.49
N ALA A 788 -17.04 -16.74 -29.53
CA ALA A 788 -17.19 -15.31 -29.39
C ALA A 788 -15.85 -14.61 -29.66
N LEU A 789 -15.90 -13.37 -30.17
CA LEU A 789 -14.71 -12.56 -30.39
C LEU A 789 -14.98 -11.09 -30.10
N PHE A 790 -14.05 -10.43 -29.41
CA PHE A 790 -14.14 -8.99 -29.17
C PHE A 790 -12.76 -8.35 -29.20
N ASP A 791 -12.49 -7.58 -30.25
CA ASP A 791 -11.30 -6.74 -30.34
C ASP A 791 -11.58 -5.38 -29.73
N TYR A 792 -11.01 -5.11 -28.57
CA TYR A 792 -11.30 -3.89 -27.82
C TYR A 792 -10.88 -2.62 -28.55
N ASP A 793 -9.92 -2.71 -29.48
CA ASP A 793 -9.49 -1.55 -30.27
C ASP A 793 -10.61 -1.00 -31.16
N VAL A 794 -11.57 -1.82 -31.59
CA VAL A 794 -12.68 -1.35 -32.45
C VAL A 794 -13.57 -0.32 -31.73
N THR A 795 -13.58 -0.35 -30.40
CA THR A 795 -14.40 0.54 -29.56
C THR A 795 -13.89 1.98 -29.54
N THR A 796 -12.64 2.23 -29.98
CA THR A 796 -12.07 3.58 -30.11
C THR A 796 -12.92 4.50 -31.01
N SER A 797 -13.62 3.90 -31.98
CA SER A 797 -14.55 4.59 -32.89
C SER A 797 -15.92 4.93 -32.27
N MET A 798 -16.25 4.42 -31.08
CA MET A 798 -17.54 4.66 -30.45
C MET A 798 -17.68 6.12 -30.01
N PRO A 799 -18.79 6.80 -30.36
CA PRO A 799 -19.09 8.14 -29.87
C PRO A 799 -19.16 8.18 -28.33
N PRO A 800 -18.86 9.33 -27.69
CA PRO A 800 -18.93 9.48 -26.23
C PRO A 800 -20.27 9.05 -25.63
N GLY A 801 -21.39 9.44 -26.24
CA GLY A 801 -22.72 9.06 -25.77
C GLY A 801 -22.97 7.55 -25.81
N MET A 802 -22.55 6.86 -26.87
CA MET A 802 -22.66 5.39 -26.97
C MET A 802 -21.69 4.68 -26.02
N THR A 803 -20.52 5.29 -25.75
CA THR A 803 -19.55 4.79 -24.76
C THR A 803 -20.15 4.84 -23.36
N ALA A 804 -20.81 5.95 -22.99
CA ALA A 804 -21.50 6.08 -21.71
C ALA A 804 -22.65 5.08 -21.60
N ASP A 805 -23.54 5.03 -22.59
CA ASP A 805 -24.70 4.13 -22.61
C ASP A 805 -24.27 2.67 -22.48
N GLY A 806 -23.23 2.26 -23.21
CA GLY A 806 -22.73 0.90 -23.20
C GLY A 806 -22.04 0.50 -21.90
N ALA A 807 -21.17 1.36 -21.36
CA ALA A 807 -20.50 1.09 -20.10
C ALA A 807 -21.50 0.98 -18.94
N LEU A 808 -22.48 1.88 -18.88
CA LEU A 808 -23.49 1.86 -17.81
C LEU A 808 -24.51 0.71 -17.97
N ASP A 809 -24.72 0.19 -19.18
CA ASP A 809 -25.44 -1.07 -19.42
C ASP A 809 -24.70 -2.26 -18.78
N GLY A 810 -23.38 -2.33 -18.99
CA GLY A 810 -22.51 -3.32 -18.32
C GLY A 810 -22.54 -3.21 -16.80
N LEU A 811 -22.53 -1.98 -16.27
CA LEU A 811 -22.70 -1.72 -14.84
C LEU A 811 -24.06 -2.21 -14.34
N ALA A 812 -25.13 -1.92 -15.08
CA ALA A 812 -26.48 -2.35 -14.74
C ALA A 812 -26.60 -3.87 -14.69
N HIS A 813 -25.99 -4.58 -15.65
CA HIS A 813 -25.92 -6.05 -15.65
C HIS A 813 -25.29 -6.58 -14.36
N ALA A 814 -24.10 -6.09 -13.99
CA ALA A 814 -23.41 -6.56 -12.80
C ALA A 814 -24.14 -6.17 -11.51
N LEU A 815 -24.64 -4.93 -11.43
CA LEU A 815 -25.36 -4.42 -10.26
C LEU A 815 -26.63 -5.22 -10.00
N GLU A 816 -27.53 -5.33 -10.98
CA GLU A 816 -28.82 -5.98 -10.76
C GLU A 816 -28.68 -7.47 -10.43
N VAL A 817 -27.74 -8.17 -11.10
CA VAL A 817 -27.49 -9.58 -10.78
C VAL A 817 -26.84 -9.73 -9.41
N LEU A 818 -25.91 -8.86 -9.02
CA LEU A 818 -25.29 -8.88 -7.69
C LEU A 818 -26.34 -8.70 -6.59
N LEU A 819 -27.22 -7.70 -6.71
CA LEU A 819 -28.27 -7.45 -5.73
C LEU A 819 -29.24 -8.64 -5.68
N GLY A 820 -29.62 -9.21 -6.83
CA GLY A 820 -30.51 -10.37 -6.92
C GLY A 820 -29.84 -11.70 -6.60
N ALA A 821 -28.53 -11.73 -6.34
CA ALA A 821 -27.78 -12.94 -6.03
C ALA A 821 -27.64 -13.22 -4.53
N VAL A 822 -28.05 -12.28 -3.66
CA VAL A 822 -28.08 -12.50 -2.21
C VAL A 822 -28.82 -13.81 -1.89
N ASP A 823 -28.25 -14.60 -0.99
CA ASP A 823 -28.69 -15.96 -0.61
C ASP A 823 -28.72 -17.02 -1.72
N LYS A 824 -28.18 -16.73 -2.92
CA LYS A 824 -28.07 -17.71 -4.00
C LYS A 824 -26.69 -18.38 -4.01
N PRO A 825 -26.57 -19.65 -4.45
CA PRO A 825 -25.31 -20.41 -4.42
C PRO A 825 -24.15 -19.77 -5.20
N TYR A 826 -24.46 -18.90 -6.16
CA TYR A 826 -23.48 -18.21 -7.00
C TYR A 826 -23.12 -16.80 -6.49
N TYR A 827 -23.57 -16.39 -5.30
CA TYR A 827 -23.34 -15.04 -4.76
C TYR A 827 -21.86 -14.66 -4.69
N ALA A 828 -21.00 -15.52 -4.13
CA ALA A 828 -19.56 -15.25 -4.01
C ALA A 828 -18.91 -15.04 -5.39
N ARG A 829 -19.27 -15.88 -6.37
CA ARG A 829 -18.82 -15.71 -7.76
C ARG A 829 -19.30 -14.39 -8.35
N MET A 830 -20.54 -14.03 -8.08
CA MET A 830 -21.13 -12.77 -8.54
C MET A 830 -20.46 -11.55 -7.89
N GLN A 831 -20.05 -11.64 -6.62
CA GLN A 831 -19.25 -10.60 -5.95
C GLN A 831 -17.90 -10.39 -6.66
N GLU A 832 -17.19 -11.47 -7.01
CA GLU A 832 -15.93 -11.37 -7.77
C GLU A 832 -16.13 -10.66 -9.12
N VAL A 833 -17.13 -11.12 -9.89
CA VAL A 833 -17.45 -10.58 -11.22
C VAL A 833 -17.89 -9.11 -11.13
N ALA A 834 -18.78 -8.76 -10.21
CA ALA A 834 -19.23 -7.39 -10.01
C ALA A 834 -18.11 -6.46 -9.55
N THR A 835 -17.22 -6.93 -8.67
CA THR A 835 -16.07 -6.14 -8.21
C THR A 835 -15.21 -5.70 -9.40
N GLN A 836 -14.90 -6.64 -10.30
CA GLN A 836 -14.13 -6.34 -11.50
C GLN A 836 -14.91 -5.45 -12.49
N CYS A 837 -16.17 -5.80 -12.76
CA CYS A 837 -17.01 -5.09 -13.73
C CYS A 837 -17.24 -3.63 -13.32
N ILE A 838 -17.84 -3.42 -12.15
CA ILE A 838 -18.22 -2.09 -11.66
C ILE A 838 -16.95 -1.26 -11.43
N GLY A 839 -15.94 -1.83 -10.77
CA GLY A 839 -14.68 -1.15 -10.47
C GLY A 839 -13.97 -0.61 -11.72
N LEU A 840 -13.87 -1.42 -12.79
CA LEU A 840 -13.30 -0.99 -14.07
C LEU A 840 -14.14 0.12 -14.72
N ILE A 841 -15.47 0.02 -14.71
CA ILE A 841 -16.34 1.04 -15.31
C ILE A 841 -16.20 2.38 -14.59
N VAL A 842 -16.42 2.41 -13.27
CA VAL A 842 -16.39 3.67 -12.49
C VAL A 842 -15.02 4.34 -12.55
N THR A 843 -13.96 3.56 -12.77
CA THR A 843 -12.59 4.10 -12.83
C THR A 843 -12.19 4.65 -14.20
N TYR A 844 -12.70 4.07 -15.29
CA TYR A 844 -12.18 4.35 -16.64
C TYR A 844 -13.19 5.00 -17.59
N ILE A 845 -14.49 5.04 -17.26
CA ILE A 845 -15.53 5.59 -18.15
C ILE A 845 -15.28 7.06 -18.50
N GLU A 846 -14.89 7.89 -17.53
CA GLU A 846 -14.60 9.31 -17.77
C GLU A 846 -13.40 9.50 -18.71
N ARG A 847 -12.35 8.68 -18.54
CA ARG A 847 -11.17 8.68 -19.42
C ARG A 847 -11.54 8.32 -20.85
N ALA A 848 -12.33 7.26 -21.04
CA ALA A 848 -12.75 6.82 -22.36
C ALA A 848 -13.66 7.84 -23.07
N ILE A 849 -14.49 8.58 -22.31
CA ILE A 849 -15.34 9.65 -22.84
C ILE A 849 -14.49 10.87 -23.25
N LYS A 850 -13.56 11.29 -22.39
CA LYS A 850 -12.69 12.47 -22.63
C LYS A 850 -11.66 12.20 -23.73
N ASN A 851 -11.13 10.98 -23.79
CA ASN A 851 -10.16 10.54 -24.79
C ASN A 851 -10.60 9.21 -25.42
N PRO A 852 -11.34 9.25 -26.55
CA PRO A 852 -11.79 8.05 -27.25
C PRO A 852 -10.68 7.09 -27.69
N ASN A 853 -9.44 7.57 -27.82
CA ASN A 853 -8.28 6.80 -28.25
C ASN A 853 -7.44 6.26 -27.07
N ASP A 854 -7.88 6.45 -25.82
CA ASP A 854 -7.25 5.85 -24.64
C ASP A 854 -7.44 4.32 -24.66
N LYS A 855 -6.47 3.61 -25.22
CA LYS A 855 -6.53 2.14 -25.38
C LYS A 855 -6.68 1.40 -24.06
N GLU A 856 -6.09 1.91 -22.98
CA GLU A 856 -6.21 1.29 -21.66
C GLU A 856 -7.65 1.41 -21.16
N ALA A 857 -8.23 2.61 -21.25
CA ALA A 857 -9.63 2.84 -20.87
C ALA A 857 -10.61 2.04 -21.74
N ARG A 858 -10.35 1.93 -23.05
CA ARG A 858 -11.15 1.08 -23.95
C ARG A 858 -11.05 -0.40 -23.59
N THR A 859 -9.85 -0.88 -23.25
CA THR A 859 -9.63 -2.25 -22.77
C THR A 859 -10.38 -2.50 -21.46
N ALA A 860 -10.31 -1.56 -20.52
CA ALA A 860 -11.03 -1.65 -19.24
C ALA A 860 -12.55 -1.76 -19.45
N LEU A 861 -13.13 -0.92 -20.31
CA LEU A 861 -14.57 -0.97 -20.61
C LEU A 861 -14.95 -2.24 -21.39
N GLY A 862 -14.10 -2.71 -22.30
CA GLY A 862 -14.28 -3.99 -22.98
C GLY A 862 -14.39 -5.14 -21.99
N LEU A 863 -13.34 -5.34 -21.17
CA LEU A 863 -13.31 -6.34 -20.10
C LEU A 863 -14.51 -6.22 -19.17
N ALA A 864 -14.85 -5.01 -18.73
CA ALA A 864 -15.94 -4.78 -17.81
C ALA A 864 -17.30 -5.15 -18.40
N THR A 865 -17.57 -4.78 -19.66
CA THR A 865 -18.85 -5.10 -20.30
C THR A 865 -18.98 -6.58 -20.65
N ASP A 866 -17.88 -7.28 -20.90
CA ASP A 866 -17.85 -8.74 -21.01
C ASP A 866 -18.16 -9.42 -19.68
N LEU A 867 -17.62 -8.90 -18.58
CA LEU A 867 -17.99 -9.33 -17.23
C LEU A 867 -19.44 -9.02 -16.89
N GLY A 868 -20.00 -7.93 -17.41
CA GLY A 868 -21.45 -7.67 -17.38
C GLY A 868 -22.23 -8.77 -18.12
N GLY A 869 -21.76 -9.18 -19.29
CA GLY A 869 -22.28 -10.35 -20.02
C GLY A 869 -22.17 -11.65 -19.22
N TYR A 870 -21.06 -11.87 -18.51
CA TYR A 870 -20.90 -13.01 -17.60
C TYR A 870 -21.89 -12.95 -16.43
N SER A 871 -22.10 -11.75 -15.85
CA SER A 871 -23.06 -11.54 -14.76
C SER A 871 -24.45 -12.05 -15.14
N ILE A 872 -24.96 -11.68 -16.31
CA ILE A 872 -26.29 -12.12 -16.77
C ILE A 872 -26.35 -13.58 -17.22
N MET A 873 -25.20 -14.26 -17.29
CA MET A 873 -25.16 -15.72 -17.46
C MET A 873 -25.24 -16.47 -16.13
N LEU A 874 -24.83 -15.83 -15.03
CA LEU A 874 -24.99 -16.35 -13.67
C LEU A 874 -26.42 -16.15 -13.13
N GLY A 875 -27.00 -14.96 -13.34
CA GLY A 875 -28.35 -14.62 -12.88
C GLY A 875 -29.11 -13.69 -13.83
N GLY A 876 -30.33 -13.29 -13.47
CA GLY A 876 -31.16 -12.42 -14.31
C GLY A 876 -31.19 -10.97 -13.82
N THR A 877 -31.29 -10.01 -14.75
CA THR A 877 -31.55 -8.60 -14.40
C THR A 877 -33.00 -8.37 -13.94
N SER A 878 -33.26 -7.21 -13.32
CA SER A 878 -34.44 -6.95 -12.49
C SER A 878 -35.19 -5.66 -12.92
N GLY A 879 -35.47 -4.75 -11.97
CA GLY A 879 -36.34 -3.60 -12.13
C GLY A 879 -35.88 -2.54 -13.13
N ALA A 880 -34.59 -2.22 -13.20
CA ALA A 880 -34.11 -1.20 -14.12
C ALA A 880 -34.22 -1.68 -15.57
N HIS A 881 -33.80 -2.91 -15.84
CA HIS A 881 -34.03 -3.54 -17.15
C HIS A 881 -35.52 -3.68 -17.50
N LEU A 882 -36.37 -4.05 -16.54
CA LEU A 882 -37.82 -4.11 -16.77
C LEU A 882 -38.38 -2.75 -17.21
N THR A 883 -37.97 -1.68 -16.52
CA THR A 883 -38.40 -0.31 -16.83
C THR A 883 -37.92 0.12 -18.21
N SER A 884 -36.70 -0.27 -18.61
CA SER A 884 -36.10 0.09 -19.90
C SER A 884 -36.93 -0.36 -21.12
N PHE A 885 -37.69 -1.45 -21.02
CA PHE A 885 -38.54 -1.95 -22.11
C PHE A 885 -39.67 -0.99 -22.45
N SER A 886 -40.03 -0.12 -21.51
CA SER A 886 -41.06 0.89 -21.68
C SER A 886 -40.52 2.28 -21.98
N LEU A 887 -39.24 2.42 -22.36
CA LEU A 887 -38.59 3.69 -22.71
C LEU A 887 -37.88 3.64 -24.07
N VAL A 888 -38.12 2.60 -24.87
CA VAL A 888 -37.37 2.28 -26.11
C VAL A 888 -37.53 3.29 -27.25
N ASP A 889 -38.58 4.11 -27.20
CA ASP A 889 -38.89 5.17 -28.17
C ASP A 889 -38.12 6.47 -27.93
N ILE A 890 -37.66 6.69 -26.69
CA ILE A 890 -36.96 7.92 -26.28
C ILE A 890 -35.53 7.69 -25.80
N LEU A 891 -35.17 6.46 -25.44
CA LEU A 891 -33.87 6.11 -24.86
C LEU A 891 -33.27 4.86 -25.48
N SER A 892 -31.93 4.81 -25.48
CA SER A 892 -31.20 3.56 -25.62
C SER A 892 -31.40 2.70 -24.37
N HIS A 893 -31.28 1.38 -24.51
CA HIS A 893 -31.47 0.43 -23.41
C HIS A 893 -30.57 0.73 -22.21
N GLY A 894 -29.26 0.83 -22.43
CA GLY A 894 -28.29 1.14 -21.39
C GLY A 894 -28.55 2.46 -20.69
N ARG A 895 -29.04 3.48 -21.43
CA ARG A 895 -29.39 4.78 -20.84
C ARG A 895 -30.60 4.72 -19.94
N ALA A 896 -31.63 3.97 -20.32
CA ALA A 896 -32.78 3.75 -19.46
C ALA A 896 -32.39 3.00 -18.17
N CYS A 897 -31.57 1.95 -18.28
CA CYS A 897 -31.10 1.20 -17.11
C CYS A 897 -30.27 2.08 -16.16
N ALA A 898 -29.35 2.87 -16.71
CA ALA A 898 -28.47 3.76 -15.96
C ALA A 898 -29.25 4.83 -15.16
N ILE A 899 -30.26 5.46 -15.77
CA ILE A 899 -31.11 6.43 -15.08
C ILE A 899 -31.87 5.76 -13.93
N MET A 900 -32.38 4.55 -14.13
CA MET A 900 -33.26 3.90 -13.14
C MET A 900 -32.52 3.26 -11.96
N ASN A 901 -31.30 2.79 -12.14
CA ASN A 901 -30.57 2.02 -11.12
C ASN A 901 -30.37 2.74 -9.77
N PRO A 902 -30.02 4.04 -9.70
CA PRO A 902 -29.89 4.73 -8.41
C PRO A 902 -31.16 4.62 -7.55
N TYR A 903 -32.34 4.71 -8.17
CA TYR A 903 -33.62 4.64 -7.48
C TYR A 903 -33.94 3.21 -7.00
N TYR A 904 -33.62 2.19 -7.79
CA TYR A 904 -33.78 0.79 -7.37
C TYR A 904 -32.82 0.39 -6.24
N VAL A 905 -31.60 0.94 -6.21
CA VAL A 905 -30.66 0.72 -5.12
C VAL A 905 -31.23 1.19 -3.78
N VAL A 906 -31.83 2.38 -3.72
CA VAL A 906 -32.50 2.86 -2.50
C VAL A 906 -33.64 1.95 -2.10
N PHE A 907 -34.44 1.48 -3.08
CA PHE A 907 -35.59 0.60 -2.83
C PHE A 907 -35.19 -0.73 -2.18
N PHE A 908 -34.13 -1.37 -2.68
CA PHE A 908 -33.70 -2.67 -2.16
C PHE A 908 -32.84 -2.58 -0.90
N ALA A 909 -32.31 -1.41 -0.55
CA ALA A 909 -31.20 -1.27 0.38
C ALA A 909 -31.28 -2.06 1.70
N PRO A 910 -32.43 -2.11 2.41
CA PRO A 910 -32.53 -2.92 3.64
C PRO A 910 -32.30 -4.43 3.45
N ALA A 911 -32.56 -4.97 2.25
CA ALA A 911 -32.41 -6.39 1.94
C ALA A 911 -31.04 -6.76 1.35
N VAL A 912 -30.22 -5.77 0.97
CA VAL A 912 -28.99 -5.99 0.20
C VAL A 912 -27.83 -5.12 0.69
N GLU A 913 -27.68 -4.96 2.00
CA GLU A 913 -26.62 -4.12 2.58
C GLU A 913 -25.21 -4.55 2.15
N GLU A 914 -24.88 -5.85 2.23
CA GLU A 914 -23.55 -6.36 1.89
C GLU A 914 -23.11 -6.01 0.45
N PRO A 915 -23.89 -6.33 -0.60
CA PRO A 915 -23.50 -5.93 -1.95
C PRO A 915 -23.52 -4.41 -2.16
N LEU A 916 -24.34 -3.65 -1.42
CA LEU A 916 -24.31 -2.19 -1.49
C LEU A 916 -23.06 -1.59 -0.84
N ARG A 917 -22.51 -2.19 0.22
CA ARG A 917 -21.20 -1.79 0.76
C ARG A 917 -20.10 -2.01 -0.27
N LEU A 918 -20.11 -3.16 -0.95
CA LEU A 918 -19.17 -3.44 -2.02
C LEU A 918 -19.24 -2.37 -3.12
N VAL A 919 -20.44 -2.09 -3.63
CA VAL A 919 -20.65 -1.08 -4.68
C VAL A 919 -20.25 0.31 -4.17
N GLY A 920 -20.72 0.72 -2.98
CA GLY A 920 -20.40 2.01 -2.38
C GLY A 920 -18.90 2.21 -2.20
N ASN A 921 -18.18 1.19 -1.76
CA ASN A 921 -16.71 1.25 -1.62
C ASN A 921 -15.99 1.37 -2.96
N LEU A 922 -16.47 0.73 -4.03
CA LEU A 922 -15.93 0.93 -5.39
C LEU A 922 -16.14 2.37 -5.88
N PHE A 923 -17.32 2.95 -5.64
CA PHE A 923 -17.60 4.35 -5.98
C PHE A 923 -16.80 5.33 -5.13
N ARG A 924 -16.61 5.05 -3.84
CA ARG A 924 -15.75 5.81 -2.93
C ARG A 924 -14.28 5.79 -3.39
N GLN A 925 -13.76 4.61 -3.71
CA GLN A 925 -12.40 4.42 -4.25
C GLN A 925 -12.20 5.19 -5.56
N ALA A 926 -13.22 5.27 -6.41
CA ALA A 926 -13.20 6.04 -7.65
C ALA A 926 -13.47 7.55 -7.46
N GLY A 927 -13.73 8.01 -6.23
CA GLY A 927 -13.86 9.42 -5.90
C GLY A 927 -15.23 10.04 -6.15
N TYR A 928 -16.29 9.22 -6.19
CA TYR A 928 -17.68 9.70 -6.36
C TYR A 928 -18.40 9.99 -5.04
N THR A 929 -17.83 9.59 -3.90
CA THR A 929 -18.36 9.90 -2.57
C THR A 929 -17.25 9.92 -1.53
N THR A 930 -17.41 10.74 -0.49
CA THR A 930 -16.56 10.77 0.71
C THR A 930 -17.24 10.12 1.92
N ALA A 931 -18.48 9.64 1.77
CA ALA A 931 -19.23 9.01 2.83
C ALA A 931 -18.49 7.76 3.37
N ASN A 932 -18.55 7.54 4.67
CA ASN A 932 -18.06 6.31 5.28
C ASN A 932 -19.08 5.18 5.07
N ILE A 933 -19.00 4.53 3.90
CA ILE A 933 -19.93 3.49 3.45
C ILE A 933 -20.07 2.36 4.49
N ASP A 934 -18.98 1.98 5.15
CA ASP A 934 -18.98 0.88 6.13
C ASP A 934 -19.73 1.23 7.43
N ALA A 935 -20.01 2.50 7.69
CA ALA A 935 -20.76 2.97 8.85
C ALA A 935 -22.27 3.15 8.60
N LEU A 936 -22.73 3.12 7.35
CA LEU A 936 -24.13 3.35 6.99
C LEU A 936 -24.92 2.04 6.96
N HIS A 937 -26.23 2.10 7.18
CA HIS A 937 -27.11 0.92 7.19
C HIS A 937 -28.44 1.19 6.48
N GLY A 938 -29.10 0.11 6.06
CA GLY A 938 -30.42 0.10 5.43
C GLY A 938 -30.59 1.18 4.38
N ARG A 939 -31.62 2.01 4.56
CA ARG A 939 -31.96 3.10 3.63
C ARG A 939 -30.84 4.14 3.48
N GLU A 940 -30.14 4.50 4.55
CA GLU A 940 -29.08 5.53 4.51
C GLU A 940 -27.91 5.07 3.63
N LEU A 941 -27.54 3.79 3.73
CA LEU A 941 -26.57 3.17 2.84
C LEU A 941 -27.05 3.23 1.38
N GLY A 942 -28.31 2.86 1.12
CA GLY A 942 -28.91 2.93 -0.21
C GLY A 942 -28.87 4.32 -0.82
N VAL A 943 -29.21 5.34 -0.04
CA VAL A 943 -29.18 6.75 -0.48
C VAL A 943 -27.75 7.18 -0.80
N ALA A 944 -26.77 6.89 0.06
CA ALA A 944 -25.38 7.26 -0.19
C ALA A 944 -24.80 6.60 -1.46
N VAL A 945 -25.15 5.34 -1.73
CA VAL A 945 -24.75 4.65 -2.97
C VAL A 945 -25.45 5.26 -4.19
N ALA A 946 -26.76 5.54 -4.09
CA ALA A 946 -27.52 6.18 -5.17
C ALA A 946 -26.97 7.56 -5.52
N GLU A 947 -26.64 8.38 -4.51
CA GLU A 947 -26.00 9.69 -4.70
C GLU A 947 -24.63 9.56 -5.37
N ALA A 948 -23.83 8.56 -5.01
CA ALA A 948 -22.55 8.31 -5.68
C ALA A 948 -22.73 7.90 -7.15
N MET A 949 -23.75 7.12 -7.46
CA MET A 949 -24.11 6.76 -8.84
C MET A 949 -24.60 7.98 -9.65
N ILE A 950 -25.41 8.84 -9.02
CA ILE A 950 -25.85 10.11 -9.59
C ILE A 950 -24.65 11.04 -9.84
N ALA A 951 -23.70 11.12 -8.90
CA ALA A 951 -22.48 11.90 -9.05
C ALA A 951 -21.63 11.43 -10.25
N LEU A 952 -21.52 10.11 -10.46
CA LEU A 952 -20.91 9.56 -11.68
C LEU A 952 -21.64 10.04 -12.94
N SER A 953 -22.97 9.89 -12.99
CA SER A 953 -23.79 10.34 -14.12
C SER A 953 -23.59 11.83 -14.42
N GLN A 954 -23.63 12.68 -13.39
CA GLN A 954 -23.39 14.12 -13.54
C GLN A 954 -21.99 14.40 -14.09
N ARG A 955 -20.96 13.74 -13.56
CA ARG A 955 -19.55 13.95 -13.94
C ARG A 955 -19.26 13.62 -15.40
N ILE A 956 -20.00 12.68 -15.99
CA ILE A 956 -19.88 12.32 -17.41
C ILE A 956 -20.91 13.00 -18.32
N GLY A 957 -21.73 13.92 -17.79
CA GLY A 957 -22.77 14.63 -18.55
C GLY A 957 -23.96 13.76 -18.93
N PHE A 958 -24.29 12.77 -18.10
CA PHE A 958 -25.39 11.84 -18.28
C PHE A 958 -26.66 12.34 -17.56
N PRO A 959 -27.87 12.16 -18.15
CA PRO A 959 -29.10 12.53 -17.46
C PRO A 959 -29.30 11.73 -16.17
N THR A 960 -29.77 12.39 -15.12
CA THR A 960 -29.99 11.78 -13.80
C THR A 960 -31.46 11.51 -13.49
N THR A 961 -32.36 12.15 -14.24
CA THR A 961 -33.81 12.01 -14.09
C THR A 961 -34.47 11.74 -15.44
N LEU A 962 -35.69 11.19 -15.42
CA LEU A 962 -36.48 10.96 -16.62
C LEU A 962 -36.96 12.27 -17.26
N THR A 963 -37.16 13.34 -16.48
CA THR A 963 -37.61 14.64 -17.01
C THR A 963 -36.53 15.40 -17.79
N GLU A 964 -35.25 15.09 -17.54
CA GLU A 964 -34.13 15.56 -18.36
C GLU A 964 -34.11 14.92 -19.77
N VAL A 965 -34.84 13.82 -19.97
CA VAL A 965 -34.86 13.09 -21.24
C VAL A 965 -35.83 13.74 -22.22
N ARG A 966 -35.32 14.12 -23.39
CA ARG A 966 -36.12 14.68 -24.47
C ARG A 966 -37.20 13.68 -24.93
N GLY A 967 -38.45 14.12 -24.91
CA GLY A 967 -39.61 13.32 -25.35
C GLY A 967 -40.28 12.52 -24.24
N PHE A 968 -39.76 12.56 -23.01
CA PHE A 968 -40.41 11.93 -21.86
C PHE A 968 -41.76 12.59 -21.55
N THR A 969 -42.74 11.77 -21.19
CA THR A 969 -44.09 12.19 -20.77
C THR A 969 -44.62 11.23 -19.69
N PRO A 970 -45.62 11.64 -18.88
CA PRO A 970 -46.23 10.77 -17.86
C PRO A 970 -46.78 9.44 -18.40
N GLU A 971 -47.18 9.37 -19.67
CA GLU A 971 -47.65 8.14 -20.32
C GLU A 971 -46.59 7.04 -20.33
N HIS A 972 -45.30 7.39 -20.30
CA HIS A 972 -44.21 6.43 -20.21
C HIS A 972 -44.20 5.72 -18.85
N VAL A 973 -44.54 6.42 -17.76
CA VAL A 973 -44.71 5.82 -16.42
C VAL A 973 -45.89 4.86 -16.43
N THR A 974 -47.02 5.27 -17.01
CA THR A 974 -48.20 4.41 -17.17
C THR A 974 -47.88 3.15 -17.97
N ARG A 975 -47.11 3.28 -19.06
CA ARG A 975 -46.65 2.15 -19.89
C ARG A 975 -45.75 1.21 -19.09
N ALA A 976 -44.81 1.73 -18.31
CA ALA A 976 -43.91 0.93 -17.48
C ALA A 976 -44.66 0.13 -16.40
N LEU A 977 -45.63 0.73 -15.72
CA LEU A 977 -46.47 0.05 -14.74
C LEU A 977 -47.36 -1.02 -15.37
N ALA A 978 -47.92 -0.74 -16.56
CA ALA A 978 -48.71 -1.72 -17.30
C ALA A 978 -47.85 -2.92 -17.76
N ALA A 979 -46.65 -2.65 -18.30
CA ALA A 979 -45.72 -3.68 -18.72
C ALA A 979 -45.24 -4.56 -17.55
N ALA A 980 -44.97 -3.97 -16.39
CA ALA A 980 -44.58 -4.73 -15.20
C ALA A 980 -45.65 -5.73 -14.73
N LYS A 981 -46.94 -5.48 -15.03
CA LYS A 981 -48.06 -6.39 -14.71
C LYS A 981 -48.29 -7.46 -15.78
N ASP A 982 -47.59 -7.41 -16.92
CA ASP A 982 -47.73 -8.41 -17.98
C ASP A 982 -47.15 -9.76 -17.53
N PRO A 983 -47.92 -10.86 -17.58
CA PRO A 983 -47.42 -12.20 -17.26
C PRO A 983 -46.18 -12.63 -18.05
N GLN A 984 -45.97 -12.11 -19.27
CA GLN A 984 -44.78 -12.41 -20.09
C GLN A 984 -43.49 -11.82 -19.50
N LEU A 985 -43.59 -10.78 -18.65
CA LEU A 985 -42.46 -10.11 -18.01
C LEU A 985 -42.29 -10.48 -16.54
N LYS A 986 -43.13 -11.40 -16.02
CA LYS A 986 -43.15 -11.85 -14.62
C LYS A 986 -41.75 -12.22 -14.08
N MET A 987 -40.92 -12.85 -14.91
CA MET A 987 -39.55 -13.26 -14.50
C MET A 987 -38.70 -12.09 -13.98
N LYS A 988 -38.92 -10.85 -14.47
CA LYS A 988 -38.15 -9.69 -14.05
C LYS A 988 -38.53 -9.22 -12.65
N LEU A 989 -39.81 -9.31 -12.29
CA LEU A 989 -40.28 -9.08 -10.93
C LEU A 989 -39.79 -10.18 -9.98
N GLU A 990 -39.79 -11.44 -10.43
CA GLU A 990 -39.29 -12.58 -9.65
C GLU A 990 -37.78 -12.54 -9.41
N ASN A 991 -37.01 -11.91 -10.31
CA ASN A 991 -35.56 -11.74 -10.18
C ASN A 991 -35.14 -10.58 -9.27
N MET A 992 -36.07 -9.73 -8.81
CA MET A 992 -35.74 -8.66 -7.87
C MET A 992 -35.21 -9.24 -6.55
N PRO A 993 -34.28 -8.54 -5.86
CA PRO A 993 -33.78 -8.97 -4.54
C PRO A 993 -34.91 -9.25 -3.55
N VAL A 994 -35.94 -8.40 -3.59
CA VAL A 994 -37.24 -8.65 -2.95
C VAL A 994 -38.26 -8.85 -4.07
N PRO A 995 -38.68 -10.10 -4.37
CA PRO A 995 -39.62 -10.37 -5.46
C PRO A 995 -40.95 -9.64 -5.29
N LEU A 996 -41.46 -9.07 -6.38
CA LEU A 996 -42.76 -8.40 -6.40
C LEU A 996 -43.80 -9.22 -7.17
N THR A 997 -45.07 -9.10 -6.77
CA THR A 997 -46.21 -9.59 -7.56
C THR A 997 -46.82 -8.46 -8.39
N ALA A 998 -47.68 -8.79 -9.36
CA ALA A 998 -48.34 -7.79 -10.19
C ALA A 998 -49.20 -6.81 -9.37
N GLU A 999 -49.76 -7.27 -8.26
CA GLU A 999 -50.57 -6.47 -7.34
C GLU A 999 -49.73 -5.45 -6.55
N MET A 1000 -48.45 -5.73 -6.34
CA MET A 1000 -47.51 -4.87 -5.61
C MET A 1000 -46.92 -3.74 -6.48
N VAL A 1001 -47.09 -3.82 -7.81
CA VAL A 1001 -46.45 -2.90 -8.77
C VAL A 1001 -46.84 -1.44 -8.52
N ASP A 1002 -48.13 -1.14 -8.32
CA ASP A 1002 -48.56 0.26 -8.12
C ASP A 1002 -48.04 0.84 -6.80
N GLU A 1003 -48.00 0.01 -5.75
CA GLU A 1003 -47.61 0.45 -4.40
C GLU A 1003 -46.11 0.74 -4.28
N TYR A 1004 -45.26 -0.09 -4.91
CA TYR A 1004 -43.81 -0.03 -4.73
C TYR A 1004 -43.06 0.46 -5.96
N MET A 1005 -43.39 -0.01 -7.17
CA MET A 1005 -42.73 0.45 -8.39
C MET A 1005 -43.21 1.84 -8.82
N GLY A 1006 -44.46 2.19 -8.55
CA GLY A 1006 -45.02 3.53 -8.79
C GLY A 1006 -44.17 4.65 -8.17
N PRO A 1007 -43.91 4.63 -6.85
CA PRO A 1007 -43.07 5.63 -6.20
C PRO A 1007 -41.62 5.67 -6.70
N ILE A 1008 -41.04 4.54 -7.11
CA ILE A 1008 -39.69 4.49 -7.72
C ILE A 1008 -39.68 5.25 -9.05
N LEU A 1009 -40.67 5.03 -9.91
CA LEU A 1009 -40.77 5.74 -11.19
C LEU A 1009 -41.02 7.24 -10.98
N GLN A 1010 -41.80 7.62 -9.98
CA GLN A 1010 -42.01 9.02 -9.64
C GLN A 1010 -40.74 9.68 -9.10
N ALA A 1011 -39.98 9.00 -8.24
CA ALA A 1011 -38.66 9.45 -7.79
C ALA A 1011 -37.71 9.64 -8.98
N ALA A 1012 -37.75 8.73 -9.96
CA ALA A 1012 -36.94 8.85 -11.17
C ALA A 1012 -37.34 10.03 -12.07
N CYS A 1013 -38.57 10.56 -11.94
CA CYS A 1013 -38.99 11.75 -12.69
C CYS A 1013 -38.33 13.02 -12.17
N ASP A 1014 -38.26 13.23 -10.85
CA ASP A 1014 -37.85 14.50 -10.23
C ASP A 1014 -36.56 14.41 -9.39
N GLY A 1015 -36.00 13.22 -9.21
CA GLY A 1015 -34.80 12.97 -8.41
C GLY A 1015 -35.06 12.81 -6.91
N ASP A 1016 -36.32 12.84 -6.45
CA ASP A 1016 -36.64 12.78 -5.02
C ASP A 1016 -36.62 11.33 -4.49
N LEU A 1017 -35.45 10.92 -4.00
CA LEU A 1017 -35.24 9.61 -3.34
C LEU A 1017 -36.18 9.40 -2.14
N GLY A 1018 -36.69 10.48 -1.51
CA GLY A 1018 -37.64 10.45 -0.40
C GLY A 1018 -38.97 9.78 -0.72
N ARG A 1019 -39.37 9.75 -1.99
CA ARG A 1019 -40.63 9.10 -2.45
C ARG A 1019 -40.59 7.57 -2.37
N ILE A 1020 -39.39 7.00 -2.41
CA ILE A 1020 -39.20 5.55 -2.54
C ILE A 1020 -39.63 4.86 -1.24
N LYS A 1021 -40.57 3.92 -1.34
CA LYS A 1021 -41.01 3.07 -0.23
C LYS A 1021 -40.25 1.76 -0.24
N ASN A 1022 -39.46 1.48 0.79
CA ASN A 1022 -38.83 0.17 0.96
C ASN A 1022 -39.89 -0.89 1.31
N VAL A 1023 -39.74 -2.12 0.81
CA VAL A 1023 -40.56 -3.25 1.26
C VAL A 1023 -40.13 -3.61 2.69
N ALA A 1024 -41.11 -3.77 3.58
CA ALA A 1024 -40.89 -4.11 4.99
C ALA A 1024 -40.50 -5.58 5.18
#